data_AF-A0A6N1X1N7-F1
#
_entry.id   AF-A0A6N1X1N7-F1
#
_cell.length_a   1.000
_cell.length_b   1.000
_cell.length_c   1.000
_cell.angle_alpha   90.00
_cell.angle_beta   90.00
_cell.angle_gamma   90.00
#
_symmetry.space_group_name_H-M   'P 1'
#
loop_
_entity.id
_entity.type
_entity.pdbx_description
1 polymer ?
#
loop_
_entity_poly.entity_id
_entity_poly.type
_entity_poly.pdbx_seq_one_letter_code
_entity_poly.pdbx_strand_id
1 'polypeptide(L)'
;MAIQAKQLAWALASATLLTLAGCGGGGDGGSTGSTSSGGSGGGTGGGTDTGPVGSKTSVPVTVVDGALQNALVCLDTSLNGRCDADEPSDRTDAAGRLVLQVPDADVGKYPIVASVGLDAIDADHGEVKTAYTLKAPADRTGVVSPLTTLVQSYVETSGGTSADAGAALQAQLGLGASVFDDFTKDTSDAGKLAGTLARLIVVVTQTQLAATQGATGADNQPLPQAQIDNAIHASLLAQLPTLALKVRDDPTLGDPGISVAQKQVQIEAAAQQVAAAAGLTKDSIASVVAEQSQAPGAGPADESGVATVSLRWLSFTNLQNYFLRAFEATAAQNTPDANGKTHFTEVRERQTNGFLEEWGMGANNWTRPQIYWTGSEWFDCPTGFEHESTPVNAAGESESLYCKAVASRSKRSNVDISGRPMIEVVREIRAYPGADAAGGAFASWGPNPDLPAIQSALGTAVFPAGSVLSRRTVTDVGGAIYYNRTPPARIPSAAQPDNPDFATWRNATLDEFIGWNTGNYVNAVEVHGNNSHVLLNRDYTRLDGAAGYKRYLVAFQPGTANARFFQCEGNMQTRQETPPRNSTLFVDGKSTCAPILETTYRIETLGGRRVLSFTSEPAQLSDFGAQAYRLFIERQGVTFTGFRDKPQVSKQQRLNGPAAEALLAKLGLD
;
A
#
# COMPACT_ATOMS: atom_id res chain seq x y z
N MET A 1 0.29 -24.86 -20.44
CA MET A 1 1.69 -25.11 -20.04
C MET A 1 1.71 -24.85 -18.55
N ALA A 2 1.74 -25.89 -17.73
CA ALA A 2 1.98 -25.74 -16.31
C ALA A 2 3.50 -25.62 -16.12
N ILE A 3 3.95 -24.72 -15.24
CA ILE A 3 5.35 -24.75 -14.78
C ILE A 3 5.47 -26.02 -13.93
N GLN A 4 5.95 -27.11 -14.51
CA GLN A 4 6.40 -28.29 -13.77
C GLN A 4 7.68 -28.82 -14.38
N ALA A 5 8.71 -28.85 -13.53
CA ALA A 5 9.97 -29.51 -13.79
C ALA A 5 9.76 -31.02 -14.09
N LYS A 6 10.16 -31.41 -15.30
CA LYS A 6 10.42 -32.79 -15.80
C LYS A 6 9.23 -33.77 -15.93
N GLN A 7 8.67 -33.90 -17.13
CA GLN A 7 9.15 -34.80 -18.22
C GLN A 7 8.05 -35.24 -19.20
N LEU A 8 8.49 -35.31 -20.47
CA LEU A 8 8.04 -36.06 -21.65
C LEU A 8 6.86 -35.58 -22.51
N ALA A 9 7.24 -35.43 -23.79
CA ALA A 9 6.47 -35.14 -24.99
C ALA A 9 5.45 -36.22 -25.37
N TRP A 10 4.42 -35.82 -26.13
CA TRP A 10 3.97 -36.31 -27.46
C TRP A 10 2.62 -35.61 -27.72
N ALA A 11 2.59 -34.58 -28.58
CA ALA A 11 2.33 -34.64 -30.03
C ALA A 11 0.83 -34.79 -30.38
N LEU A 12 0.29 -33.79 -31.09
CA LEU A 12 -0.36 -34.02 -32.40
C LEU A 12 -0.53 -32.71 -33.19
N ALA A 13 -0.02 -32.76 -34.40
CA ALA A 13 -0.04 -31.75 -35.44
C ALA A 13 -1.32 -31.83 -36.29
N SER A 14 -1.66 -30.72 -36.97
CA SER A 14 -2.21 -30.58 -38.34
C SER A 14 -2.46 -29.07 -38.56
N ALA A 15 -1.72 -28.31 -39.40
CA ALA A 15 -1.78 -28.24 -40.87
C ALA A 15 -3.23 -27.96 -41.36
N THR A 16 -3.60 -26.97 -42.18
CA THR A 16 -2.91 -26.15 -43.21
C THR A 16 -3.91 -25.08 -43.70
N LEU A 17 -3.41 -23.98 -44.30
CA LEU A 17 -3.81 -23.37 -45.59
C LEU A 17 -3.89 -21.83 -45.60
N LEU A 18 -2.89 -21.29 -46.28
CA LEU A 18 -2.78 -19.96 -46.85
C LEU A 18 -3.79 -19.77 -47.99
N THR A 19 -4.48 -18.63 -48.07
CA THR A 19 -4.97 -18.08 -49.34
C THR A 19 -4.70 -16.58 -49.38
N LEU A 20 -4.06 -16.14 -50.47
CA LEU A 20 -3.73 -14.77 -50.82
C LEU A 20 -4.24 -14.55 -52.26
N ALA A 21 -5.11 -13.56 -52.45
CA ALA A 21 -5.48 -12.84 -53.69
C ALA A 21 -6.86 -12.18 -53.46
N GLY A 22 -7.17 -10.94 -53.84
CA GLY A 22 -6.42 -9.89 -54.53
C GLY A 22 -7.33 -8.67 -54.79
N CYS A 23 -6.68 -7.54 -55.09
CA CYS A 23 -7.04 -6.49 -56.07
C CYS A 23 -8.42 -5.76 -56.03
N GLY A 24 -8.37 -4.40 -56.00
CA GLY A 24 -9.14 -3.59 -56.97
C GLY A 24 -9.75 -2.26 -56.49
N GLY A 25 -9.23 -1.13 -57.01
CA GLY A 25 -9.93 0.16 -57.21
C GLY A 25 -9.53 1.28 -56.23
N GLY A 26 -8.91 2.41 -56.58
CA GLY A 26 -8.70 3.08 -57.88
C GLY A 26 -9.71 4.22 -58.07
N GLY A 27 -9.28 5.48 -57.94
CA GLY A 27 -10.11 6.67 -58.21
C GLY A 27 -9.41 7.99 -57.88
N ASP A 28 -8.60 8.48 -58.82
CA ASP A 28 -8.00 9.83 -58.86
C ASP A 28 -8.99 10.92 -59.28
N GLY A 29 -8.68 12.16 -58.88
CA GLY A 29 -9.17 13.41 -59.46
C GLY A 29 -8.95 14.55 -58.47
N GLY A 30 -8.17 15.58 -58.69
CA GLY A 30 -7.69 16.18 -59.93
C GLY A 30 -7.56 17.67 -59.64
N SER A 31 -6.33 18.15 -59.67
CA SER A 31 -5.84 19.49 -59.33
C SER A 31 -6.57 20.66 -60.04
N THR A 32 -6.53 21.85 -59.44
CA THR A 32 -6.08 23.08 -60.13
C THR A 32 -5.78 24.17 -59.10
N GLY A 33 -4.53 24.62 -59.06
CA GLY A 33 -4.11 25.82 -58.35
C GLY A 33 -4.25 27.08 -59.22
N SER A 34 -4.15 28.25 -58.59
CA SER A 34 -3.16 29.27 -58.96
C SER A 34 -3.24 30.47 -58.01
N THR A 35 -2.05 30.92 -57.65
CA THR A 35 -1.62 32.13 -56.97
C THR A 35 -2.17 33.44 -57.56
N SER A 36 -2.43 34.47 -56.74
CA SER A 36 -1.52 35.63 -56.57
C SER A 36 -2.16 36.87 -55.91
N SER A 37 -1.37 37.47 -55.03
CA SER A 37 -1.19 38.92 -54.74
C SER A 37 -2.31 39.78 -54.14
N GLY A 38 -1.97 40.42 -53.00
CA GLY A 38 -2.11 41.88 -52.85
C GLY A 38 -2.84 42.37 -51.59
N GLY A 39 -2.16 43.14 -50.74
CA GLY A 39 -2.81 44.08 -49.83
C GLY A 39 -2.18 44.25 -48.45
N SER A 40 -1.22 45.18 -48.32
CA SER A 40 -0.77 45.76 -47.05
C SER A 40 -1.60 46.99 -46.67
N GLY A 41 -1.70 47.27 -45.37
CA GLY A 41 -2.21 48.50 -44.74
C GLY A 41 -3.16 48.15 -43.59
N GLY A 42 -2.92 48.40 -42.30
CA GLY A 42 -2.20 49.50 -41.66
C GLY A 42 -3.21 50.55 -41.19
N GLY A 43 -3.66 50.50 -39.92
CA GLY A 43 -4.57 51.50 -39.36
C GLY A 43 -5.12 51.17 -37.97
N THR A 44 -4.57 51.85 -36.98
CA THR A 44 -4.88 51.88 -35.54
C THR A 44 -6.29 52.41 -35.21
N GLY A 45 -6.87 51.94 -34.08
CA GLY A 45 -7.98 52.62 -33.42
C GLY A 45 -8.59 51.79 -32.28
N GLY A 46 -8.22 52.12 -31.03
CA GLY A 46 -8.72 51.47 -29.84
C GLY A 46 -10.22 51.67 -29.61
N GLY A 47 -10.90 50.59 -29.23
CA GLY A 47 -12.22 50.58 -28.64
C GLY A 47 -12.18 49.56 -27.51
N THR A 48 -12.44 50.02 -26.29
CA THR A 48 -12.58 49.22 -25.09
C THR A 48 -13.71 48.22 -25.28
N ASP A 49 -13.35 46.97 -25.54
CA ASP A 49 -14.26 45.83 -25.51
C ASP A 49 -14.37 45.35 -24.06
N THR A 50 -15.32 45.91 -23.32
CA THR A 50 -15.81 45.26 -22.09
C THR A 50 -16.71 44.12 -22.53
N GLY A 51 -16.09 43.00 -22.89
CA GLY A 51 -16.79 41.72 -22.96
C GLY A 51 -17.47 41.43 -21.62
N PRO A 52 -18.50 40.57 -21.57
CA PRO A 52 -19.15 40.22 -20.32
C PRO A 52 -18.07 39.67 -19.38
N VAL A 53 -17.79 40.38 -18.28
CA VAL A 53 -16.96 39.83 -17.22
C VAL A 53 -17.72 38.62 -16.71
N GLY A 54 -17.26 37.42 -17.05
CA GLY A 54 -17.88 36.19 -16.57
C GLY A 54 -18.02 36.27 -15.06
N SER A 55 -19.22 35.99 -14.56
CA SER A 55 -19.50 35.99 -13.13
C SER A 55 -18.50 35.09 -12.39
N LYS A 56 -18.06 35.56 -11.22
CA LYS A 56 -17.12 34.84 -10.36
C LYS A 56 -17.75 34.59 -9.00
N THR A 57 -17.46 33.44 -8.44
CA THR A 57 -17.83 33.02 -7.09
C THR A 57 -16.62 33.18 -6.17
N SER A 58 -16.85 33.76 -5.00
CA SER A 58 -15.85 33.87 -3.93
C SER A 58 -15.74 32.55 -3.17
N VAL A 59 -14.59 31.89 -3.28
CA VAL A 59 -14.30 30.62 -2.60
C VAL A 59 -13.30 30.88 -1.47
N PRO A 60 -13.71 30.78 -0.19
CA PRO A 60 -12.79 30.94 0.93
C PRO A 60 -11.88 29.72 1.05
N VAL A 61 -10.58 29.95 1.23
CA VAL A 61 -9.56 28.90 1.36
C VAL A 61 -8.67 29.19 2.57
N THR A 62 -8.34 28.15 3.33
CA THR A 62 -7.32 28.20 4.40
C THR A 62 -6.22 27.18 4.11
N VAL A 63 -4.96 27.58 4.14
CA VAL A 63 -3.80 26.71 3.91
C VAL A 63 -3.08 26.45 5.23
N VAL A 64 -2.91 25.17 5.61
CA VAL A 64 -2.39 24.77 6.92
C VAL A 64 -1.39 23.59 6.89
N ASP A 65 -0.19 23.80 7.43
CA ASP A 65 0.66 22.84 8.18
C ASP A 65 0.67 23.31 9.65
N GLY A 66 1.31 24.44 9.94
CA GLY A 66 0.72 25.53 10.72
C GLY A 66 0.00 26.52 9.78
N ALA A 67 -0.55 27.63 10.27
CA ALA A 67 -1.08 28.65 9.36
C ALA A 67 0.03 29.15 8.42
N LEU A 68 -0.15 28.97 7.10
CA LEU A 68 0.89 29.27 6.10
C LEU A 68 0.67 30.65 5.47
N GLN A 69 1.53 31.60 5.82
CA GLN A 69 1.54 32.94 5.25
C GLN A 69 2.25 32.97 3.90
N ASN A 70 1.72 33.79 2.97
CA ASN A 70 2.34 34.09 1.67
C ASN A 70 2.47 32.87 0.73
N ALA A 71 1.67 31.82 0.91
CA ALA A 71 1.57 30.72 -0.05
C ALA A 71 0.75 31.17 -1.28
N LEU A 72 1.19 30.83 -2.50
CA LEU A 72 0.45 31.10 -3.73
C LEU A 72 -0.59 30.01 -3.94
N VAL A 73 -1.87 30.38 -4.00
CA VAL A 73 -3.00 29.45 -4.16
C VAL A 73 -3.69 29.69 -5.48
N CYS A 74 -4.00 28.62 -6.21
CA CYS A 74 -4.65 28.67 -7.51
C CYS A 74 -5.69 27.56 -7.70
N LEU A 75 -6.58 27.76 -8.67
CA LEU A 75 -7.46 26.72 -9.19
C LEU A 75 -6.76 26.00 -10.35
N ASP A 76 -6.40 24.73 -10.18
CA ASP A 76 -5.62 23.93 -11.14
C ASP A 76 -6.52 23.42 -12.28
N THR A 77 -6.81 24.32 -13.23
CA THR A 77 -7.66 24.06 -14.39
C THR A 77 -6.96 23.20 -15.44
N SER A 78 -5.63 23.22 -15.46
CA SER A 78 -4.81 22.41 -16.38
C SER A 78 -4.59 20.98 -15.88
N LEU A 79 -4.91 20.71 -14.61
CA LEU A 79 -4.70 19.43 -13.90
C LEU A 79 -3.22 18.99 -13.90
N ASN A 80 -2.31 19.97 -13.86
CA ASN A 80 -0.87 19.70 -13.85
C ASN A 80 -0.26 19.76 -12.43
N GLY A 81 -1.06 20.11 -11.42
CA GLY A 81 -0.65 20.16 -10.02
C GLY A 81 0.23 21.35 -9.67
N ARG A 82 0.19 22.44 -10.44
CA ARG A 82 0.96 23.68 -10.22
C ARG A 82 0.07 24.90 -10.45
N CYS A 83 0.55 26.06 -10.01
CA CYS A 83 -0.11 27.32 -10.35
C CYS A 83 0.45 27.91 -11.63
N ASP A 84 -0.33 27.83 -12.70
CA ASP A 84 -0.01 28.45 -13.99
C ASP A 84 -0.45 29.92 -14.03
N ALA A 85 0.14 30.68 -14.96
CA ALA A 85 -0.05 32.13 -15.04
C ALA A 85 -1.47 32.55 -15.48
N ASP A 86 -2.18 31.66 -16.18
CA ASP A 86 -3.55 31.85 -16.66
C ASP A 86 -4.63 31.37 -15.67
N GLU A 87 -4.22 30.81 -14.53
CA GLU A 87 -5.14 30.28 -13.54
C GLU A 87 -5.53 31.34 -12.49
N PRO A 88 -6.80 31.35 -12.05
CA PRO A 88 -7.22 32.19 -10.92
C PRO A 88 -6.34 31.90 -9.70
N SER A 89 -5.64 32.92 -9.20
CA SER A 89 -4.69 32.77 -8.10
C SER A 89 -4.65 33.98 -7.17
N ASP A 90 -4.28 33.76 -5.91
CA ASP A 90 -4.03 34.79 -4.89
C ASP A 90 -3.12 34.23 -3.78
N ARG A 91 -2.68 35.06 -2.83
CA ARG A 91 -1.79 34.66 -1.73
C ARG A 91 -2.47 34.67 -0.36
N THR A 92 -2.03 33.78 0.52
CA THR A 92 -2.54 33.69 1.88
C THR A 92 -2.04 34.81 2.80
N ASP A 93 -2.91 35.24 3.71
CA ASP A 93 -2.56 36.14 4.82
C ASP A 93 -1.81 35.43 5.96
N ALA A 94 -1.48 36.17 7.03
CA ALA A 94 -0.76 35.63 8.19
C ALA A 94 -1.53 34.53 8.97
N ALA A 95 -2.83 34.40 8.74
CA ALA A 95 -3.65 33.33 9.30
C ALA A 95 -3.89 32.19 8.30
N GLY A 96 -3.16 32.18 7.18
CA GLY A 96 -3.27 31.18 6.13
C GLY A 96 -4.50 31.32 5.24
N ARG A 97 -5.21 32.46 5.27
CA ARG A 97 -6.51 32.63 4.61
C ARG A 97 -6.41 33.45 3.32
N LEU A 98 -7.25 33.12 2.36
CA LEU A 98 -7.56 33.96 1.19
C LEU A 98 -9.01 33.76 0.75
N VAL A 99 -9.46 34.58 -0.21
CA VAL A 99 -10.73 34.38 -0.93
C VAL A 99 -10.43 34.32 -2.42
N LEU A 100 -10.42 33.10 -2.97
CA LEU A 100 -10.13 32.87 -4.38
C LEU A 100 -11.34 33.26 -5.24
N GLN A 101 -11.12 34.04 -6.30
CA GLN A 101 -12.17 34.45 -7.22
C GLN A 101 -12.25 33.47 -8.39
N VAL A 102 -13.15 32.49 -8.29
CA VAL A 102 -13.30 31.39 -9.25
C VAL A 102 -14.40 31.70 -10.26
N PRO A 103 -14.18 31.54 -11.57
CA PRO A 103 -15.27 31.63 -12.55
C PRO A 103 -16.43 30.70 -12.19
N ASP A 104 -17.68 31.16 -12.27
CA ASP A 104 -18.85 30.37 -11.87
C ASP A 104 -18.94 29.02 -12.59
N ALA A 105 -18.46 28.97 -13.83
CA ALA A 105 -18.41 27.75 -14.63
C ALA A 105 -17.45 26.69 -14.06
N ASP A 106 -16.46 27.07 -13.26
CA ASP A 106 -15.36 26.20 -12.82
C ASP A 106 -15.44 25.81 -11.34
N VAL A 107 -16.41 26.38 -10.62
CA VAL A 107 -16.67 26.06 -9.20
C VAL A 107 -16.93 24.56 -9.05
N GLY A 108 -16.14 23.92 -8.19
CA GLY A 108 -16.28 22.50 -7.85
C GLY A 108 -15.78 21.53 -8.91
N LYS A 109 -15.13 22.00 -9.99
CA LYS A 109 -14.62 21.14 -11.08
C LYS A 109 -13.15 20.77 -10.93
N TYR A 110 -12.35 21.69 -10.39
CA TYR A 110 -10.90 21.57 -10.38
C TYR A 110 -10.36 21.62 -8.95
N PRO A 111 -9.26 20.89 -8.67
CA PRO A 111 -8.61 20.94 -7.36
C PRO A 111 -8.00 22.32 -7.10
N ILE A 112 -7.78 22.63 -5.82
CA ILE A 112 -7.00 23.80 -5.41
C ILE A 112 -5.57 23.35 -5.14
N VAL A 113 -4.61 24.12 -5.65
CA VAL A 113 -3.18 23.92 -5.41
C VAL A 113 -2.64 25.11 -4.62
N ALA A 114 -1.82 24.83 -3.61
CA ALA A 114 -1.05 25.83 -2.88
C ALA A 114 0.45 25.55 -3.07
N SER A 115 1.12 26.45 -3.78
CA SER A 115 2.57 26.46 -3.94
C SER A 115 3.21 27.18 -2.74
N VAL A 116 3.87 26.42 -1.86
CA VAL A 116 4.55 26.95 -0.68
C VAL A 116 6.02 27.20 -1.02
N GLY A 117 6.33 28.45 -1.33
CA GLY A 117 7.68 28.91 -1.68
C GLY A 117 8.60 29.13 -0.48
N LEU A 118 9.86 29.47 -0.75
CA LEU A 118 10.84 29.83 0.29
C LEU A 118 10.55 31.19 0.95
N ASP A 119 9.65 31.98 0.36
CA ASP A 119 9.13 33.24 0.88
C ASP A 119 7.91 33.05 1.79
N ALA A 120 7.45 31.82 2.00
CA ALA A 120 6.35 31.49 2.90
C ALA A 120 6.82 31.36 4.36
N ILE A 121 5.93 31.67 5.29
CA ILE A 121 6.16 31.54 6.74
C ILE A 121 5.10 30.61 7.32
N ASP A 122 5.53 29.54 7.97
CA ASP A 122 4.70 28.67 8.78
C ASP A 122 4.60 29.26 10.20
N ALA A 123 3.38 29.46 10.70
CA ALA A 123 3.16 30.10 11.99
C ALA A 123 3.80 29.36 13.18
N ASP A 124 3.98 28.04 13.07
CA ASP A 124 4.54 27.21 14.15
C ASP A 124 6.06 26.98 13.98
N HIS A 125 6.56 26.96 12.73
CA HIS A 125 7.93 26.55 12.41
C HIS A 125 8.82 27.63 11.78
N GLY A 126 8.26 28.79 11.43
CA GLY A 126 8.97 29.91 10.81
C GLY A 126 9.15 29.77 9.30
N GLU A 127 10.25 30.32 8.77
CA GLU A 127 10.52 30.34 7.33
C GLU A 127 10.60 28.93 6.72
N VAL A 128 9.98 28.76 5.55
CA VAL A 128 10.01 27.51 4.80
C VAL A 128 11.36 27.35 4.09
N LYS A 129 12.08 26.26 4.38
CA LYS A 129 13.45 26.01 3.87
C LYS A 129 13.51 25.17 2.59
N THR A 130 12.47 24.38 2.34
CA THR A 130 12.32 23.55 1.15
C THR A 130 10.93 23.78 0.61
N ALA A 131 10.81 24.30 -0.60
CA ALA A 131 9.51 24.54 -1.23
C ALA A 131 8.77 23.22 -1.48
N TYR A 132 7.45 23.25 -1.38
CA TYR A 132 6.57 22.10 -1.56
C TYR A 132 5.19 22.54 -2.02
N THR A 133 4.40 21.57 -2.48
CA THR A 133 3.06 21.81 -3.02
C THR A 133 2.03 21.09 -2.15
N LEU A 134 0.94 21.78 -1.83
CA LEU A 134 -0.23 21.19 -1.18
C LEU A 134 -1.43 21.23 -2.13
N LYS A 135 -2.36 20.29 -1.98
CA LYS A 135 -3.57 20.19 -2.79
C LYS A 135 -4.83 19.98 -1.94
N ALA A 136 -5.97 20.39 -2.47
CA ALA A 136 -7.29 20.03 -1.95
C ALA A 136 -8.22 19.57 -3.08
N PRO A 137 -9.02 18.51 -2.89
CA PRO A 137 -9.97 18.05 -3.89
C PRO A 137 -11.00 19.11 -4.28
N ALA A 138 -11.47 19.03 -5.53
CA ALA A 138 -12.41 20.00 -6.12
C ALA A 138 -13.72 20.18 -5.32
N ASP A 139 -14.17 19.14 -4.62
CA ASP A 139 -15.37 19.15 -3.80
C ASP A 139 -15.10 19.45 -2.29
N ARG A 140 -13.84 19.73 -1.93
CA ARG A 140 -13.38 20.01 -0.55
C ARG A 140 -12.34 21.14 -0.52
N THR A 141 -12.70 22.30 -1.09
CA THR A 141 -11.79 23.43 -1.31
C THR A 141 -11.49 24.30 -0.09
N GLY A 142 -12.23 24.15 1.02
CA GLY A 142 -12.14 25.06 2.16
C GLY A 142 -10.82 25.00 2.94
N VAL A 143 -10.14 23.85 2.94
CA VAL A 143 -8.88 23.62 3.65
C VAL A 143 -7.89 22.93 2.71
N VAL A 144 -6.69 23.50 2.58
CA VAL A 144 -5.55 22.92 1.87
C VAL A 144 -4.48 22.56 2.90
N SER A 145 -4.21 21.27 3.07
CA SER A 145 -3.29 20.77 4.09
C SER A 145 -2.49 19.56 3.60
N PRO A 146 -1.45 19.11 4.33
CA PRO A 146 -0.76 17.86 4.04
C PRO A 146 -1.71 16.65 3.97
N LEU A 147 -2.76 16.64 4.80
CA LEU A 147 -3.76 15.55 4.80
C LEU A 147 -4.66 15.61 3.56
N THR A 148 -5.18 16.78 3.18
CA THR A 148 -6.00 16.91 1.96
C THR A 148 -5.19 16.67 0.69
N THR A 149 -3.88 16.94 0.74
CA THR A 149 -2.95 16.66 -0.36
C THR A 149 -2.87 15.15 -0.61
N LEU A 150 -2.71 14.35 0.46
CA LEU A 150 -2.73 12.90 0.33
C LEU A 150 -4.11 12.37 -0.11
N VAL A 151 -5.22 13.00 0.31
CA VAL A 151 -6.56 12.65 -0.23
C VAL A 151 -6.61 12.85 -1.74
N GLN A 152 -6.19 14.03 -2.22
CA GLN A 152 -6.17 14.33 -3.65
C GLN A 152 -5.28 13.34 -4.41
N SER A 153 -4.08 13.05 -3.91
CA SER A 153 -3.20 12.05 -4.52
C SER A 153 -3.77 10.63 -4.46
N TYR A 154 -4.55 10.27 -3.43
CA TYR A 154 -5.25 8.99 -3.39
C TYR A 154 -6.27 8.90 -4.52
N VAL A 155 -7.07 9.96 -4.74
CA VAL A 155 -8.05 10.03 -5.84
C VAL A 155 -7.34 9.95 -7.20
N GLU A 156 -6.23 10.66 -7.38
CA GLU A 156 -5.44 10.66 -8.63
C GLU A 156 -4.86 9.26 -8.94
N THR A 157 -4.41 8.52 -7.92
CA THR A 157 -3.73 7.23 -8.08
C THR A 157 -4.69 6.04 -8.15
N SER A 158 -5.74 6.04 -7.33
CA SER A 158 -6.64 4.90 -7.13
C SER A 158 -8.03 5.11 -7.72
N GLY A 159 -8.40 6.34 -8.09
CA GLY A 159 -9.77 6.72 -8.42
C GLY A 159 -10.68 6.79 -7.19
N GLY A 160 -11.98 6.97 -7.42
CA GLY A 160 -13.00 7.07 -6.37
C GLY A 160 -13.33 8.51 -5.96
N THR A 161 -14.13 8.66 -4.90
CA THR A 161 -14.53 9.97 -4.36
C THR A 161 -13.53 10.48 -3.32
N SER A 162 -13.43 11.79 -3.15
CA SER A 162 -12.63 12.38 -2.06
C SER A 162 -13.14 11.92 -0.68
N ALA A 163 -14.44 11.70 -0.51
CA ALA A 163 -15.01 11.20 0.73
C ALA A 163 -14.50 9.80 1.09
N ASP A 164 -14.49 8.86 0.13
CA ASP A 164 -13.98 7.50 0.35
C ASP A 164 -12.49 7.50 0.62
N ALA A 165 -11.73 8.28 -0.16
CA ALA A 165 -10.30 8.47 0.04
C ALA A 165 -10.00 9.06 1.43
N GLY A 166 -10.76 10.08 1.84
CA GLY A 166 -10.63 10.72 3.15
C GLY A 166 -10.91 9.74 4.30
N ALA A 167 -11.96 8.93 4.19
CA ALA A 167 -12.27 7.89 5.17
C ALA A 167 -11.16 6.82 5.24
N ALA A 168 -10.61 6.40 4.10
CA ALA A 168 -9.51 5.45 4.04
C ALA A 168 -8.25 6.00 4.72
N LEU A 169 -7.87 7.24 4.42
CA LEU A 169 -6.70 7.90 5.05
C LEU A 169 -6.91 8.10 6.55
N GLN A 170 -8.08 8.57 6.96
CA GLN A 170 -8.42 8.75 8.37
C GLN A 170 -8.27 7.43 9.15
N ALA A 171 -8.76 6.33 8.58
CA ALA A 171 -8.63 5.00 9.17
C ALA A 171 -7.16 4.51 9.23
N GLN A 172 -6.40 4.68 8.15
CA GLN A 172 -5.00 4.22 8.07
C GLN A 172 -4.07 4.99 9.01
N LEU A 173 -4.30 6.30 9.19
CA LEU A 173 -3.58 7.14 10.14
C LEU A 173 -4.11 7.01 11.58
N GLY A 174 -5.29 6.41 11.74
CA GLY A 174 -6.00 6.24 13.01
C GLY A 174 -6.45 7.57 13.62
N LEU A 175 -6.88 8.51 12.77
CA LEU A 175 -7.32 9.85 13.17
C LEU A 175 -8.77 9.83 13.66
N GLY A 176 -9.02 10.51 14.77
CA GLY A 176 -10.38 10.76 15.27
C GLY A 176 -11.07 11.95 14.60
N ALA A 177 -10.29 12.91 14.10
CA ALA A 177 -10.75 14.08 13.35
C ALA A 177 -10.79 13.81 11.84
N SER A 178 -11.57 14.60 11.09
CA SER A 178 -11.58 14.49 9.63
C SER A 178 -10.26 14.95 9.03
N VAL A 179 -9.81 14.29 7.97
CA VAL A 179 -8.66 14.73 7.18
C VAL A 179 -8.91 16.03 6.39
N PHE A 180 -10.16 16.49 6.35
CA PHE A 180 -10.57 17.76 5.72
C PHE A 180 -10.69 18.93 6.71
N ASP A 181 -10.60 18.65 8.01
CA ASP A 181 -10.73 19.68 9.03
C ASP A 181 -9.44 20.49 9.14
N ASP A 182 -9.59 21.75 9.53
CA ASP A 182 -8.47 22.58 9.97
C ASP A 182 -8.03 22.13 11.37
N PHE A 183 -7.11 21.16 11.40
CA PHE A 183 -6.60 20.57 12.64
C PHE A 183 -5.89 21.58 13.55
N THR A 184 -5.45 22.74 13.03
CA THR A 184 -4.80 23.79 13.84
C THR A 184 -5.76 24.44 14.84
N LYS A 185 -7.07 24.28 14.62
CA LYS A 185 -8.13 24.77 15.51
C LYS A 185 -8.57 23.74 16.56
N ASP A 186 -8.17 22.48 16.43
CA ASP A 186 -8.55 21.41 17.34
C ASP A 186 -7.45 21.16 18.39
N THR A 187 -7.70 21.62 19.61
CA THR A 187 -6.77 21.46 20.73
C THR A 187 -6.90 20.13 21.47
N SER A 188 -7.81 19.25 21.03
CA SER A 188 -7.94 17.89 21.58
C SER A 188 -6.74 17.03 21.22
N ASP A 189 -6.60 15.87 21.85
CA ASP A 189 -5.52 14.94 21.51
C ASP A 189 -5.67 14.38 20.08
N ALA A 190 -6.90 14.34 19.54
CA ALA A 190 -7.15 13.97 18.15
C ALA A 190 -6.61 15.03 17.18
N GLY A 191 -6.87 16.32 17.45
CA GLY A 191 -6.34 17.44 16.66
C GLY A 191 -4.81 17.53 16.72
N LYS A 192 -4.21 17.38 17.91
CA LYS A 192 -2.74 17.34 18.07
C LYS A 192 -2.10 16.19 17.29
N LEU A 193 -2.72 15.01 17.29
CA LEU A 193 -2.25 13.87 16.51
C LEU A 193 -2.33 14.17 15.00
N ALA A 194 -3.44 14.74 14.54
CA ALA A 194 -3.60 15.15 13.15
C ALA A 194 -2.54 16.17 12.73
N GLY A 195 -2.28 17.21 13.54
CA GLY A 195 -1.24 18.19 13.28
C GLY A 195 0.18 17.62 13.30
N THR A 196 0.48 16.72 14.24
CA THR A 196 1.80 16.06 14.27
C THR A 196 2.02 15.18 13.04
N LEU A 197 0.98 14.47 12.58
CA LEU A 197 1.04 13.68 11.35
C LEU A 197 1.13 14.54 10.10
N ALA A 198 0.37 15.63 10.02
CA ALA A 198 0.45 16.60 8.93
C ALA A 198 1.87 17.18 8.81
N ARG A 199 2.46 17.57 9.94
CA ARG A 199 3.83 18.06 9.98
C ARG A 199 4.84 17.00 9.57
N LEU A 200 4.70 15.77 10.04
CA LEU A 200 5.56 14.66 9.61
C LEU A 200 5.46 14.42 8.09
N ILE A 201 4.27 14.50 7.50
CA ILE A 201 4.08 14.39 6.04
C ILE A 201 4.86 15.50 5.31
N VAL A 202 4.82 16.74 5.78
CA VAL A 202 5.60 17.85 5.19
C VAL A 202 7.09 17.57 5.27
N VAL A 203 7.60 17.21 6.44
CA VAL A 203 9.05 16.99 6.64
C VAL A 203 9.53 15.77 5.85
N VAL A 204 8.73 14.71 5.72
CA VAL A 204 9.05 13.58 4.82
C VAL A 204 9.07 14.01 3.36
N THR A 205 8.08 14.81 2.92
CA THR A 205 8.03 15.37 1.57
C THR A 205 9.29 16.17 1.27
N GLN A 206 9.66 17.10 2.15
CA GLN A 206 10.88 17.90 2.02
C GLN A 206 12.16 17.05 2.02
N THR A 207 12.22 16.00 2.85
CA THR A 207 13.34 15.06 2.89
C THR A 207 13.48 14.30 1.57
N GLN A 208 12.38 13.83 0.99
CA GLN A 208 12.38 13.11 -0.28
C GLN A 208 12.66 14.04 -1.47
N LEU A 209 12.19 15.29 -1.44
CA LEU A 209 12.54 16.32 -2.43
C LEU A 209 14.04 16.56 -2.47
N ALA A 210 14.69 16.65 -1.32
CA ALA A 210 16.15 16.75 -1.24
C ALA A 210 16.85 15.48 -1.76
N ALA A 211 16.34 14.29 -1.41
CA ALA A 211 16.93 13.01 -1.84
C ALA A 211 16.79 12.72 -3.35
N THR A 212 15.84 13.38 -4.01
CA THR A 212 15.51 13.21 -5.43
C THR A 212 15.98 14.38 -6.30
N GLN A 213 16.66 15.36 -5.70
CA GLN A 213 17.19 16.51 -6.41
C GLN A 213 18.13 16.07 -7.55
N GLY A 214 17.88 16.58 -8.75
CA GLY A 214 18.65 16.26 -9.95
C GLY A 214 18.32 14.90 -10.57
N ALA A 215 17.21 14.27 -10.20
CA ALA A 215 16.73 13.06 -10.86
C ALA A 215 16.47 13.29 -12.35
N THR A 216 16.85 12.29 -13.16
CA THR A 216 16.66 12.31 -14.62
C THR A 216 15.79 11.14 -15.07
N GLY A 217 15.03 11.34 -16.14
CA GLY A 217 14.27 10.29 -16.83
C GLY A 217 15.17 9.32 -17.60
N ALA A 218 14.56 8.31 -18.22
CA ALA A 218 15.25 7.33 -19.04
C ALA A 218 15.94 7.94 -20.29
N ASP A 219 15.53 9.14 -20.68
CA ASP A 219 16.08 9.98 -21.74
C ASP A 219 17.24 10.89 -21.26
N ASN A 220 17.68 10.74 -20.01
CA ASN A 220 18.65 11.59 -19.33
C ASN A 220 18.23 13.07 -19.20
N GLN A 221 16.95 13.40 -19.35
CA GLN A 221 16.45 14.75 -19.10
C GLN A 221 16.01 14.90 -17.64
N PRO A 222 16.13 16.10 -17.03
CA PRO A 222 15.61 16.34 -15.70
C PRO A 222 14.12 16.02 -15.61
N LEU A 223 13.72 15.26 -14.58
CA LEU A 223 12.30 14.98 -14.36
C LEU A 223 11.54 16.26 -14.00
N PRO A 224 10.37 16.53 -14.61
CA PRO A 224 9.51 17.62 -14.20
C PRO A 224 9.13 17.51 -12.71
N GLN A 225 9.22 18.62 -11.97
CA GLN A 225 8.86 18.68 -10.55
C GLN A 225 7.49 18.06 -10.21
N ALA A 226 6.47 18.20 -11.08
CA ALA A 226 5.14 17.63 -10.82
C ALA A 226 5.17 16.09 -10.83
N GLN A 227 6.02 15.49 -11.66
CA GLN A 227 6.21 14.04 -11.67
C GLN A 227 6.94 13.57 -10.41
N ILE A 228 7.92 14.35 -9.93
CA ILE A 228 8.61 14.09 -8.66
C ILE A 228 7.61 14.17 -7.49
N ASP A 229 6.82 15.23 -7.41
CA ASP A 229 5.81 15.45 -6.36
C ASP A 229 4.78 14.30 -6.35
N ASN A 230 4.27 13.90 -7.52
CA ASN A 230 3.33 12.79 -7.65
C ASN A 230 3.94 11.44 -7.23
N ALA A 231 5.22 11.20 -7.51
CA ALA A 231 5.93 10.00 -7.06
C ALA A 231 6.13 9.99 -5.54
N ILE A 232 6.48 11.14 -4.95
CA ILE A 232 6.63 11.33 -3.50
C ILE A 232 5.29 11.10 -2.78
N HIS A 233 4.20 11.72 -3.25
CA HIS A 233 2.88 11.52 -2.65
C HIS A 233 2.39 10.08 -2.77
N ALA A 234 2.65 9.41 -3.91
CA ALA A 234 2.34 7.98 -4.05
C ALA A 234 3.15 7.11 -3.08
N SER A 235 4.41 7.47 -2.79
CA SER A 235 5.21 6.80 -1.76
C SER A 235 4.66 7.05 -0.36
N LEU A 236 4.29 8.28 -0.02
CA LEU A 236 3.65 8.63 1.25
C LEU A 236 2.35 7.84 1.47
N LEU A 237 1.52 7.68 0.44
CA LEU A 237 0.33 6.85 0.49
C LEU A 237 0.65 5.38 0.84
N ALA A 238 1.74 4.84 0.29
CA ALA A 238 2.21 3.50 0.63
C ALA A 238 2.80 3.40 2.06
N GLN A 239 3.13 4.54 2.68
CA GLN A 239 3.76 4.64 4.00
C GLN A 239 2.85 5.18 5.11
N LEU A 240 1.56 5.41 4.85
CA LEU A 240 0.59 5.91 5.83
C LEU A 240 0.64 5.15 7.18
N PRO A 241 0.69 3.80 7.22
CA PRO A 241 0.82 3.08 8.48
C PRO A 241 2.14 3.38 9.20
N THR A 242 3.25 3.45 8.47
CA THR A 242 4.58 3.76 9.02
C THR A 242 4.62 5.17 9.62
N LEU A 243 4.03 6.16 8.95
CA LEU A 243 3.89 7.53 9.45
C LEU A 243 3.14 7.55 10.79
N ALA A 244 1.97 6.90 10.84
CA ALA A 244 1.13 6.83 12.05
C ALA A 244 1.91 6.26 13.25
N LEU A 245 2.77 5.28 13.01
CA LEU A 245 3.51 4.60 14.06
C LEU A 245 4.74 5.34 14.51
N LYS A 246 5.45 6.03 13.61
CA LYS A 246 6.55 6.90 14.04
C LYS A 246 6.07 7.97 15.00
N VAL A 247 4.85 8.45 14.84
CA VAL A 247 4.24 9.38 15.80
C VAL A 247 3.81 8.68 17.09
N ARG A 248 3.14 7.52 17.02
CA ARG A 248 2.58 6.84 18.21
C ARG A 248 3.61 6.09 19.06
N ASP A 249 4.70 5.65 18.46
CA ASP A 249 5.74 4.89 19.15
C ASP A 249 6.60 5.76 20.04
N ASP A 250 6.64 7.06 19.73
CA ASP A 250 7.41 8.06 20.43
C ASP A 250 6.52 8.92 21.34
N PRO A 251 6.53 8.68 22.66
CA PRO A 251 5.70 9.45 23.58
C PRO A 251 6.08 10.93 23.64
N THR A 252 7.29 11.32 23.22
CA THR A 252 7.74 12.71 23.25
C THR A 252 6.93 13.58 22.28
N LEU A 253 6.53 13.04 21.13
CA LEU A 253 5.72 13.78 20.15
C LEU A 253 4.35 14.19 20.72
N GLY A 254 3.79 13.38 21.63
CA GLY A 254 2.57 13.67 22.38
C GLY A 254 2.77 14.49 23.65
N ASP A 255 4.01 14.72 24.10
CA ASP A 255 4.29 15.40 25.36
C ASP A 255 3.99 16.92 25.24
N PRO A 256 3.10 17.48 26.09
CA PRO A 256 2.85 18.92 26.10
C PRO A 256 3.99 19.73 26.73
N GLY A 257 4.91 19.08 27.44
CA GLY A 257 6.03 19.71 28.14
C GLY A 257 7.25 20.00 27.25
N ILE A 258 7.29 19.47 26.03
CA ILE A 258 8.40 19.73 25.09
C ILE A 258 8.07 20.87 24.11
N SER A 259 9.09 21.67 23.79
CA SER A 259 8.96 22.80 22.86
C SER A 259 8.75 22.35 21.41
N VAL A 260 8.20 23.24 20.57
CA VAL A 260 8.04 23.00 19.12
C VAL A 260 9.37 22.65 18.46
N ALA A 261 10.47 23.31 18.85
CA ALA A 261 11.80 23.00 18.34
C ALA A 261 12.26 21.58 18.68
N GLN A 262 11.97 21.10 19.90
CA GLN A 262 12.28 19.72 20.30
C GLN A 262 11.40 18.71 19.55
N LYS A 263 10.10 18.99 19.36
CA LYS A 263 9.22 18.18 18.53
C LYS A 263 9.73 18.09 17.10
N GLN A 264 10.17 19.21 16.54
CA GLN A 264 10.69 19.28 15.18
C GLN A 264 11.92 18.38 14.98
N VAL A 265 12.85 18.31 15.95
CA VAL A 265 14.01 17.39 15.89
C VAL A 265 13.55 15.93 15.82
N GLN A 266 12.54 15.55 16.59
CA GLN A 266 11.99 14.19 16.56
C GLN A 266 11.25 13.90 15.25
N ILE A 267 10.50 14.87 14.73
CA ILE A 267 9.85 14.78 13.42
C ILE A 267 10.89 14.61 12.30
N GLU A 268 12.02 15.31 12.35
CA GLU A 268 13.11 15.16 11.39
C GLU A 268 13.74 13.76 11.45
N ALA A 269 13.99 13.23 12.64
CA ALA A 269 14.47 11.86 12.81
C ALA A 269 13.47 10.82 12.28
N ALA A 270 12.18 11.00 12.58
CA ALA A 270 11.10 10.16 12.05
C ALA A 270 11.05 10.24 10.52
N ALA A 271 11.14 11.45 9.96
CA ALA A 271 11.09 11.68 8.52
C ALA A 271 12.26 11.02 7.79
N GLN A 272 13.47 11.10 8.32
CA GLN A 272 14.63 10.40 7.77
C GLN A 272 14.43 8.89 7.75
N GLN A 273 13.90 8.30 8.82
CA GLN A 273 13.63 6.86 8.88
C GLN A 273 12.54 6.44 7.88
N VAL A 274 11.48 7.24 7.72
CA VAL A 274 10.40 7.00 6.74
C VAL A 274 10.92 7.13 5.31
N ALA A 275 11.68 8.19 5.00
CA ALA A 275 12.27 8.41 3.69
C ALA A 275 13.29 7.31 3.33
N ALA A 276 14.10 6.86 4.29
CA ALA A 276 15.02 5.73 4.09
C ALA A 276 14.25 4.43 3.79
N ALA A 277 13.15 4.18 4.50
CA ALA A 277 12.29 3.03 4.24
C ALA A 277 11.56 3.12 2.89
N ALA A 278 11.36 4.33 2.35
CA ALA A 278 10.75 4.53 1.03
C ALA A 278 11.70 4.13 -0.10
N GLY A 279 13.01 4.31 0.09
CA GLY A 279 14.00 4.04 -0.96
C GLY A 279 13.89 4.98 -2.17
N LEU A 280 13.15 6.10 -2.06
CA LEU A 280 13.10 7.13 -3.10
C LEU A 280 14.39 7.95 -3.09
N THR A 281 15.13 7.86 -4.19
CA THR A 281 16.38 8.60 -4.42
C THR A 281 16.38 9.14 -5.84
N LYS A 282 17.34 10.02 -6.16
CA LYS A 282 17.58 10.48 -7.53
C LYS A 282 17.72 9.36 -8.57
N ASP A 283 18.18 8.17 -8.15
CA ASP A 283 18.45 7.03 -9.03
C ASP A 283 17.23 6.08 -9.14
N SER A 284 16.36 6.03 -8.13
CA SER A 284 15.19 5.12 -8.11
C SER A 284 13.89 5.78 -8.58
N ILE A 285 13.73 7.10 -8.41
CA ILE A 285 12.46 7.80 -8.66
C ILE A 285 11.99 7.72 -10.12
N ALA A 286 12.92 7.68 -11.08
CA ALA A 286 12.58 7.56 -12.50
C ALA A 286 11.77 6.29 -12.81
N SER A 287 12.00 5.20 -12.07
CA SER A 287 11.24 3.95 -12.24
C SER A 287 9.77 4.09 -11.81
N VAL A 288 9.51 4.89 -10.78
CA VAL A 288 8.18 5.21 -10.25
C VAL A 288 7.44 6.13 -11.21
N VAL A 289 8.10 7.19 -11.67
CA VAL A 289 7.53 8.12 -12.66
C VAL A 289 7.19 7.40 -13.96
N ALA A 290 8.06 6.49 -14.41
CA ALA A 290 7.81 5.67 -15.58
C ALA A 290 6.60 4.74 -15.39
N GLU A 291 6.36 4.20 -14.19
CA GLU A 291 5.13 3.43 -13.90
C GLU A 291 3.89 4.32 -14.02
N GLN A 292 3.92 5.49 -13.38
CA GLN A 292 2.78 6.40 -13.33
C GLN A 292 2.42 6.94 -14.72
N SER A 293 3.40 7.05 -15.61
CA SER A 293 3.21 7.55 -16.97
C SER A 293 2.71 6.47 -17.96
N GLN A 294 2.74 5.19 -17.58
CA GLN A 294 2.29 4.13 -18.47
C GLN A 294 0.78 4.07 -18.54
N ALA A 295 0.25 4.02 -19.78
CA ALA A 295 -1.17 3.82 -20.00
C ALA A 295 -1.63 2.51 -19.33
N PRO A 296 -2.67 2.56 -18.48
CA PRO A 296 -3.31 1.37 -17.97
C PRO A 296 -3.87 0.52 -19.12
N GLY A 297 -3.86 -0.79 -18.98
CA GLY A 297 -4.47 -1.65 -20.00
C GLY A 297 -4.31 -3.15 -19.78
N ALA A 298 -5.11 -3.92 -20.52
CA ALA A 298 -4.94 -5.36 -20.64
C ALA A 298 -3.58 -5.70 -21.30
N GLY A 299 -3.06 -6.89 -21.01
CA GLY A 299 -1.82 -7.40 -21.62
C GLY A 299 -1.96 -8.85 -22.08
N PRO A 300 -0.87 -9.47 -22.58
CA PRO A 300 -0.92 -10.85 -23.08
C PRO A 300 -1.40 -11.88 -22.04
N ALA A 301 -1.27 -11.58 -20.75
CA ALA A 301 -1.79 -12.43 -19.67
C ALA A 301 -3.32 -12.31 -19.47
N ASP A 302 -4.01 -11.48 -20.26
CA ASP A 302 -5.44 -11.20 -20.18
C ASP A 302 -6.18 -11.61 -21.47
N GLU A 303 -5.49 -12.27 -22.40
CA GLU A 303 -6.07 -12.71 -23.66
C GLU A 303 -7.16 -13.77 -23.43
N SER A 304 -8.39 -13.42 -23.82
CA SER A 304 -9.53 -14.33 -23.73
C SER A 304 -9.30 -15.56 -24.59
N GLY A 305 -9.58 -16.75 -24.03
CA GLY A 305 -9.48 -18.02 -24.78
C GLY A 305 -8.05 -18.52 -25.01
N VAL A 306 -7.03 -17.90 -24.39
CA VAL A 306 -5.63 -18.32 -24.48
C VAL A 306 -5.17 -18.81 -23.11
N ALA A 307 -4.36 -19.87 -23.03
CA ALA A 307 -3.79 -20.30 -21.75
C ALA A 307 -2.66 -19.35 -21.32
N THR A 308 -2.65 -18.94 -20.06
CA THR A 308 -1.72 -17.92 -19.55
C THR A 308 -1.04 -18.35 -18.26
N VAL A 309 0.20 -17.88 -18.08
CA VAL A 309 0.95 -17.96 -16.82
C VAL A 309 1.42 -16.56 -16.45
N SER A 310 1.35 -16.24 -15.15
CA SER A 310 1.85 -15.00 -14.59
C SER A 310 2.69 -15.29 -13.35
N LEU A 311 4.02 -15.16 -13.47
CA LEU A 311 4.93 -15.26 -12.34
C LEU A 311 4.71 -14.06 -11.43
N ARG A 312 4.10 -14.33 -10.28
CA ARG A 312 3.64 -13.34 -9.31
C ARG A 312 4.76 -12.91 -8.36
N TRP A 313 5.62 -13.84 -7.95
CA TRP A 313 6.74 -13.56 -7.06
C TRP A 313 7.84 -14.61 -7.25
N LEU A 314 9.10 -14.19 -7.10
CA LEU A 314 10.26 -15.06 -7.06
C LEU A 314 11.17 -14.55 -5.92
N SER A 315 11.62 -15.43 -5.04
CA SER A 315 12.77 -15.23 -4.15
C SER A 315 13.80 -16.28 -4.53
N PHE A 316 15.03 -15.87 -4.86
CA PHE A 316 16.04 -16.81 -5.32
C PHE A 316 17.39 -16.54 -4.66
N THR A 317 17.85 -17.49 -3.84
CA THR A 317 19.24 -17.51 -3.35
C THR A 317 20.06 -18.49 -4.17
N ASN A 318 19.54 -19.70 -4.35
CA ASN A 318 20.11 -20.78 -5.16
C ASN A 318 19.06 -21.89 -5.35
N LEU A 319 19.41 -22.95 -6.08
CA LEU A 319 18.53 -24.10 -6.33
C LEU A 319 18.13 -24.90 -5.08
N GLN A 320 18.76 -24.68 -3.93
CA GLN A 320 18.37 -25.30 -2.67
C GLN A 320 17.47 -24.38 -1.82
N ASN A 321 17.38 -23.09 -2.18
CA ASN A 321 16.71 -22.05 -1.41
C ASN A 321 16.06 -21.04 -2.36
N TYR A 322 14.84 -21.33 -2.77
CA TYR A 322 14.03 -20.45 -3.59
C TYR A 322 12.55 -20.56 -3.21
N PHE A 323 11.78 -19.54 -3.57
CA PHE A 323 10.34 -19.56 -3.51
C PHE A 323 9.78 -18.92 -4.77
N LEU A 324 8.85 -19.57 -5.44
CA LEU A 324 8.08 -18.98 -6.53
C LEU A 324 6.59 -19.05 -6.25
N ARG A 325 5.87 -18.06 -6.79
CA ARG A 325 4.42 -17.99 -6.79
C ARG A 325 3.99 -17.57 -8.19
N ALA A 326 3.07 -18.32 -8.80
CA ALA A 326 2.52 -18.02 -10.11
C ALA A 326 0.98 -18.17 -10.09
N PHE A 327 0.33 -17.50 -11.03
CA PHE A 327 -1.07 -17.73 -11.35
C PHE A 327 -1.16 -18.27 -12.77
N GLU A 328 -1.97 -19.31 -12.94
CA GLU A 328 -2.16 -20.00 -14.21
C GLU A 328 -3.64 -20.02 -14.57
N ALA A 329 -3.93 -19.97 -15.87
CA ALA A 329 -5.27 -20.16 -16.38
C ALA A 329 -5.21 -20.92 -17.70
N THR A 330 -6.10 -21.91 -17.87
CA THR A 330 -6.34 -22.58 -19.15
C THR A 330 -7.10 -21.66 -20.10
N ALA A 331 -7.13 -22.00 -21.39
CA ALA A 331 -7.95 -21.30 -22.38
C ALA A 331 -9.45 -21.23 -21.98
N ALA A 332 -9.98 -22.30 -21.40
CA ALA A 332 -11.36 -22.35 -20.91
C ALA A 332 -11.56 -21.40 -19.72
N GLN A 333 -10.64 -21.40 -18.75
CA GLN A 333 -10.70 -20.51 -17.59
C GLN A 333 -10.55 -19.02 -17.96
N ASN A 334 -9.76 -18.71 -19.00
CA ASN A 334 -9.65 -17.35 -19.56
C ASN A 334 -10.82 -16.97 -20.48
N THR A 335 -11.78 -17.85 -20.72
CA THR A 335 -13.01 -17.51 -21.42
C THR A 335 -14.07 -17.12 -20.39
N PRO A 336 -14.65 -15.90 -20.44
CA PRO A 336 -15.67 -15.49 -19.47
C PRO A 336 -16.84 -16.48 -19.42
N ASP A 337 -17.22 -16.89 -18.22
CA ASP A 337 -18.37 -17.74 -17.99
C ASP A 337 -19.71 -16.97 -18.14
N ALA A 338 -20.83 -17.64 -17.85
CA ALA A 338 -22.16 -17.05 -17.95
C ALA A 338 -22.38 -15.83 -17.04
N ASN A 339 -21.57 -15.66 -15.99
CA ASN A 339 -21.59 -14.52 -15.08
C ASN A 339 -20.54 -13.46 -15.44
N GLY A 340 -19.85 -13.62 -16.58
CA GLY A 340 -18.80 -12.73 -17.04
C GLY A 340 -17.51 -12.84 -16.22
N LYS A 341 -17.28 -13.97 -15.54
CA LYS A 341 -16.05 -14.22 -14.76
C LYS A 341 -15.07 -15.09 -15.51
N THR A 342 -13.79 -14.78 -15.40
CA THR A 342 -12.68 -15.67 -15.73
C THR A 342 -12.18 -16.34 -14.46
N HIS A 343 -11.41 -17.41 -14.65
CA HIS A 343 -10.92 -18.25 -13.57
C HIS A 343 -9.40 -18.38 -13.63
N PHE A 344 -8.77 -18.58 -12.47
CA PHE A 344 -7.34 -18.88 -12.40
C PHE A 344 -7.02 -19.78 -11.22
N THR A 345 -5.95 -20.54 -11.32
CA THR A 345 -5.39 -21.33 -10.22
C THR A 345 -4.08 -20.72 -9.75
N GLU A 346 -3.69 -21.05 -8.52
CA GLU A 346 -2.43 -20.62 -7.94
C GLU A 346 -1.46 -21.78 -7.83
N VAL A 347 -0.20 -21.50 -8.20
CA VAL A 347 0.92 -22.41 -8.04
C VAL A 347 1.97 -21.75 -7.13
N ARG A 348 2.50 -22.51 -6.17
CA ARG A 348 3.66 -22.11 -5.37
C ARG A 348 4.64 -23.27 -5.27
N GLU A 349 5.92 -22.95 -5.29
CA GLU A 349 6.99 -23.90 -4.96
C GLU A 349 7.95 -23.24 -4.00
N ARG A 350 8.34 -23.97 -2.96
CA ARG A 350 9.34 -23.55 -1.98
C ARG A 350 10.38 -24.64 -1.83
N GLN A 351 11.62 -24.26 -2.04
CA GLN A 351 12.78 -25.08 -1.67
C GLN A 351 13.44 -24.49 -0.43
N THR A 352 13.60 -25.29 0.63
CA THR A 352 14.36 -24.89 1.83
C THR A 352 15.41 -25.93 2.13
N ASN A 353 16.70 -25.57 2.06
CA ASN A 353 17.82 -26.51 2.24
C ASN A 353 17.70 -27.80 1.41
N GLY A 354 17.16 -27.70 0.19
CA GLY A 354 16.98 -28.86 -0.70
C GLY A 354 15.68 -29.66 -0.50
N PHE A 355 14.81 -29.27 0.44
CA PHE A 355 13.49 -29.87 0.61
C PHE A 355 12.44 -29.07 -0.16
N LEU A 356 11.71 -29.76 -1.04
CA LEU A 356 10.65 -29.19 -1.88
C LEU A 356 9.29 -29.27 -1.18
N GLU A 357 8.59 -28.15 -1.12
CA GLU A 357 7.19 -28.03 -0.74
C GLU A 357 6.43 -27.33 -1.86
N GLU A 358 5.26 -27.84 -2.22
CA GLU A 358 4.49 -27.36 -3.36
C GLU A 358 3.09 -26.92 -2.93
N TRP A 359 2.46 -26.08 -3.72
CA TRP A 359 1.04 -25.83 -3.63
C TRP A 359 0.52 -25.70 -5.05
N GLY A 360 -0.37 -26.63 -5.43
CA GLY A 360 -1.07 -26.61 -6.71
C GLY A 360 -1.27 -28.04 -7.19
N MET A 361 -0.76 -28.34 -8.38
CA MET A 361 -0.86 -29.66 -9.02
C MET A 361 0.26 -30.64 -8.58
N GLY A 362 1.13 -30.24 -7.65
CA GLY A 362 2.26 -31.04 -7.16
C GLY A 362 1.89 -32.15 -6.16
N ALA A 363 2.80 -33.11 -5.99
CA ALA A 363 2.61 -34.24 -5.06
C ALA A 363 2.94 -33.86 -3.60
N ASN A 364 3.74 -32.79 -3.39
CA ASN A 364 4.18 -32.34 -2.07
C ASN A 364 3.34 -31.15 -1.56
N ASN A 365 2.03 -31.23 -1.77
CA ASN A 365 1.09 -30.18 -1.41
C ASN A 365 1.00 -30.00 0.12
N TRP A 366 1.45 -28.85 0.64
CA TRP A 366 1.22 -28.50 2.05
C TRP A 366 -0.17 -27.87 2.23
N THR A 367 -0.82 -28.18 3.36
CA THR A 367 -2.17 -27.70 3.65
C THR A 367 -2.17 -26.19 3.90
N ARG A 368 -3.06 -25.45 3.22
CA ARG A 368 -3.28 -24.03 3.51
C ARG A 368 -3.62 -23.84 5.00
N PRO A 369 -2.88 -22.98 5.74
CA PRO A 369 -3.12 -22.78 7.15
C PRO A 369 -4.46 -22.06 7.42
N GLN A 370 -4.93 -21.25 6.48
CA GLN A 370 -6.11 -20.40 6.63
C GLN A 370 -7.40 -21.14 6.25
N ILE A 371 -8.46 -20.88 7.02
CA ILE A 371 -9.84 -21.29 6.73
C ILE A 371 -10.69 -20.03 6.75
N TYR A 372 -11.42 -19.78 5.67
CA TYR A 372 -12.13 -18.53 5.41
C TYR A 372 -13.62 -18.65 5.73
N TRP A 373 -14.23 -17.59 6.22
CA TRP A 373 -15.69 -17.45 6.27
C TRP A 373 -16.17 -16.77 4.99
N THR A 374 -17.03 -17.44 4.23
CA THR A 374 -17.54 -16.96 2.93
C THR A 374 -18.80 -16.09 3.06
N GLY A 375 -19.28 -15.86 4.29
CA GLY A 375 -20.61 -15.31 4.54
C GLY A 375 -21.67 -16.39 4.82
N SER A 376 -21.42 -17.64 4.42
CA SER A 376 -22.35 -18.76 4.60
C SER A 376 -21.69 -20.02 5.15
N GLU A 377 -20.40 -20.26 4.86
CA GLU A 377 -19.66 -21.44 5.29
C GLU A 377 -18.22 -21.12 5.71
N TRP A 378 -17.64 -22.01 6.51
CA TRP A 378 -16.20 -22.01 6.80
C TRP A 378 -15.47 -22.83 5.74
N PHE A 379 -15.00 -22.15 4.70
CA PHE A 379 -14.38 -22.72 3.52
C PHE A 379 -12.89 -23.00 3.73
N ASP A 380 -12.55 -24.29 3.61
CA ASP A 380 -11.20 -24.81 3.54
C ASP A 380 -10.76 -24.80 2.08
N CYS A 381 -10.04 -23.76 1.66
CA CYS A 381 -9.69 -23.54 0.26
C CYS A 381 -8.72 -24.63 -0.28
N PRO A 382 -9.16 -25.49 -1.22
CA PRO A 382 -8.36 -26.60 -1.76
C PRO A 382 -7.18 -26.12 -2.64
N THR A 383 -6.07 -26.85 -2.71
CA THR A 383 -4.83 -26.43 -3.41
C THR A 383 -5.06 -26.01 -4.86
N GLY A 384 -5.80 -26.82 -5.63
CA GLY A 384 -6.20 -26.52 -7.02
C GLY A 384 -7.51 -25.74 -7.17
N PHE A 385 -7.94 -24.97 -6.16
CA PHE A 385 -9.17 -24.18 -6.25
C PHE A 385 -9.10 -23.15 -7.38
N GLU A 386 -10.16 -23.06 -8.17
CA GLU A 386 -10.33 -22.05 -9.21
C GLU A 386 -10.84 -20.75 -8.58
N HIS A 387 -10.03 -19.72 -8.63
CA HIS A 387 -10.33 -18.38 -8.15
C HIS A 387 -11.01 -17.58 -9.24
N GLU A 388 -11.94 -16.69 -8.86
CA GLU A 388 -12.68 -15.87 -9.82
C GLU A 388 -12.00 -14.52 -10.04
N SER A 389 -12.07 -14.02 -11.28
CA SER A 389 -11.75 -12.64 -11.63
C SER A 389 -12.67 -12.09 -12.71
N THR A 390 -12.75 -10.77 -12.87
CA THR A 390 -13.33 -10.15 -14.06
C THR A 390 -12.27 -9.99 -15.14
N PRO A 391 -12.65 -10.05 -16.43
CA PRO A 391 -11.79 -9.59 -17.51
C PRO A 391 -11.27 -8.17 -17.23
N VAL A 392 -10.06 -7.90 -17.72
CA VAL A 392 -9.46 -6.56 -17.58
C VAL A 392 -10.14 -5.60 -18.54
N ASN A 393 -10.62 -4.48 -18.02
CA ASN A 393 -11.24 -3.45 -18.85
C ASN A 393 -10.18 -2.57 -19.56
N ALA A 394 -10.62 -1.66 -20.43
CA ALA A 394 -9.73 -0.76 -21.15
C ALA A 394 -8.91 0.17 -20.24
N ALA A 395 -9.37 0.42 -19.01
CA ALA A 395 -8.65 1.18 -17.98
C ALA A 395 -7.65 0.33 -17.18
N GLY A 396 -7.42 -0.94 -17.57
CA GLY A 396 -6.50 -1.84 -16.90
C GLY A 396 -7.03 -2.40 -15.58
N GLU A 397 -8.33 -2.31 -15.33
CA GLU A 397 -8.94 -2.67 -14.05
C GLU A 397 -9.55 -4.08 -14.07
N SER A 398 -9.46 -4.79 -12.95
CA SER A 398 -10.06 -6.10 -12.75
C SER A 398 -10.34 -6.35 -11.27
N GLU A 399 -11.43 -7.04 -10.96
CA GLU A 399 -11.78 -7.50 -9.62
C GLU A 399 -11.53 -9.00 -9.49
N SER A 400 -11.09 -9.47 -8.32
CA SER A 400 -10.88 -10.89 -8.03
C SER A 400 -11.50 -11.31 -6.71
N LEU A 401 -11.96 -12.56 -6.64
CA LEU A 401 -12.42 -13.21 -5.42
C LEU A 401 -11.58 -14.45 -5.14
N TYR A 402 -10.58 -14.29 -4.28
CA TYR A 402 -9.65 -15.34 -3.90
C TYR A 402 -10.22 -16.17 -2.74
N CYS A 403 -10.13 -17.51 -2.86
CA CYS A 403 -10.71 -18.49 -1.93
C CYS A 403 -12.16 -18.19 -1.48
N LYS A 404 -13.02 -17.69 -2.39
CA LYS A 404 -14.43 -17.29 -2.13
C LYS A 404 -14.62 -16.19 -1.08
N ALA A 405 -13.57 -15.55 -0.59
CA ALA A 405 -13.67 -14.67 0.58
C ALA A 405 -12.86 -13.37 0.45
N VAL A 406 -11.66 -13.43 -0.14
CA VAL A 406 -10.78 -12.27 -0.23
C VAL A 406 -11.05 -11.55 -1.54
N ALA A 407 -11.77 -10.43 -1.45
CA ALA A 407 -12.05 -9.56 -2.59
C ALA A 407 -10.94 -8.53 -2.79
N SER A 408 -10.49 -8.38 -4.03
CA SER A 408 -9.46 -7.41 -4.40
C SER A 408 -9.82 -6.72 -5.71
N ARG A 409 -9.42 -5.46 -5.83
CA ARG A 409 -9.42 -4.70 -7.09
C ARG A 409 -7.99 -4.51 -7.53
N SER A 410 -7.74 -4.52 -8.82
CA SER A 410 -6.42 -4.28 -9.37
C SER A 410 -6.50 -3.32 -10.54
N LYS A 411 -5.49 -2.47 -10.65
CA LYS A 411 -5.23 -1.64 -11.82
C LYS A 411 -3.80 -1.92 -12.28
N ARG A 412 -3.60 -2.15 -13.59
CA ARG A 412 -2.30 -2.55 -14.12
C ARG A 412 -1.87 -1.73 -15.34
N SER A 413 -0.57 -1.64 -15.53
CA SER A 413 0.09 -1.29 -16.77
C SER A 413 1.00 -2.44 -17.22
N ASN A 414 1.35 -2.47 -18.50
CA ASN A 414 2.20 -3.50 -19.09
C ASN A 414 3.35 -2.87 -19.87
N VAL A 415 4.55 -3.41 -19.67
CA VAL A 415 5.78 -2.98 -20.34
C VAL A 415 6.26 -4.13 -21.22
N ASP A 416 6.42 -3.88 -22.52
CA ASP A 416 7.15 -4.81 -23.37
C ASP A 416 8.63 -4.80 -22.98
N ILE A 417 9.13 -5.97 -22.62
CA ILE A 417 10.53 -6.17 -22.25
C ILE A 417 11.26 -7.09 -23.24
N SER A 418 10.65 -7.40 -24.39
CA SER A 418 11.24 -8.20 -25.44
C SER A 418 12.60 -7.64 -25.89
N GLY A 419 13.61 -8.51 -25.98
CA GLY A 419 14.97 -8.13 -26.36
C GLY A 419 15.77 -7.37 -25.29
N ARG A 420 15.15 -7.00 -24.16
CA ARG A 420 15.88 -6.34 -23.06
C ARG A 420 16.80 -7.33 -22.34
N PRO A 421 18.00 -6.91 -21.88
CA PRO A 421 18.87 -7.75 -21.07
C PRO A 421 18.18 -8.22 -19.78
N MET A 422 18.22 -9.52 -19.51
CA MET A 422 17.54 -10.12 -18.35
C MET A 422 18.03 -9.52 -17.04
N ILE A 423 19.35 -9.33 -16.91
CA ILE A 423 19.96 -8.79 -15.71
C ILE A 423 19.54 -7.35 -15.43
N GLU A 424 19.25 -6.55 -16.47
CA GLU A 424 18.80 -5.17 -16.31
C GLU A 424 17.36 -5.10 -15.81
N VAL A 425 16.46 -5.92 -16.35
CA VAL A 425 15.07 -5.99 -15.84
C VAL A 425 15.03 -6.54 -14.42
N VAL A 426 15.90 -7.51 -14.07
CA VAL A 426 16.02 -7.97 -12.67
C VAL A 426 16.46 -6.83 -11.75
N ARG A 427 17.43 -6.01 -12.18
CA ARG A 427 17.84 -4.81 -11.43
C ARG A 427 16.71 -3.80 -11.33
N GLU A 428 15.97 -3.56 -12.41
CA GLU A 428 14.80 -2.67 -12.44
C GLU A 428 13.72 -3.09 -11.44
N ILE A 429 13.33 -4.37 -11.46
CA ILE A 429 12.32 -4.91 -10.53
C ILE A 429 12.82 -4.72 -9.10
N ARG A 430 14.08 -5.08 -8.81
CA ARG A 430 14.67 -5.00 -7.46
C ARG A 430 14.86 -3.57 -6.93
N ALA A 431 15.09 -2.61 -7.82
CA ALA A 431 15.27 -1.19 -7.48
C ALA A 431 13.96 -0.45 -7.22
N TYR A 432 12.81 -1.08 -7.51
CA TYR A 432 11.51 -0.44 -7.34
C TYR A 432 11.21 -0.15 -5.86
N PRO A 433 10.93 1.12 -5.47
CA PRO A 433 10.79 1.55 -4.08
C PRO A 433 9.47 1.14 -3.38
N GLY A 434 8.62 0.35 -4.03
CA GLY A 434 7.39 -0.18 -3.42
C GLY A 434 7.57 -1.54 -2.72
N ALA A 435 6.48 -2.01 -2.11
CA ALA A 435 6.44 -3.32 -1.47
C ALA A 435 5.22 -4.13 -1.93
N ASP A 436 5.43 -5.44 -1.93
CA ASP A 436 4.45 -6.44 -2.21
C ASP A 436 3.77 -6.96 -0.94
N ALA A 437 2.46 -7.17 -0.99
CA ALA A 437 1.70 -7.70 0.15
C ALA A 437 2.17 -9.10 0.62
N ALA A 438 2.72 -9.92 -0.28
CA ALA A 438 3.13 -11.29 0.00
C ALA A 438 4.65 -11.47 0.05
N GLY A 439 5.40 -10.63 -0.66
CA GLY A 439 6.86 -10.75 -0.83
C GLY A 439 7.71 -9.72 -0.09
N GLY A 440 7.09 -8.65 0.44
CA GLY A 440 7.82 -7.54 1.03
C GLY A 440 8.50 -6.64 -0.01
N ALA A 441 9.64 -6.07 0.33
CA ALA A 441 10.37 -5.15 -0.56
C ALA A 441 10.86 -5.87 -1.83
N PHE A 442 10.77 -5.20 -2.99
CA PHE A 442 11.27 -5.79 -4.24
C PHE A 442 12.79 -5.98 -4.26
N ALA A 443 13.55 -5.36 -3.34
CA ALA A 443 14.95 -5.68 -3.12
C ALA A 443 15.20 -7.18 -2.80
N SER A 444 14.17 -7.91 -2.35
CA SER A 444 14.20 -9.36 -2.13
C SER A 444 13.64 -10.18 -3.30
N TRP A 445 13.21 -9.54 -4.38
CA TRP A 445 12.67 -10.20 -5.56
C TRP A 445 13.79 -10.77 -6.44
N GLY A 446 13.57 -11.96 -6.98
CA GLY A 446 14.41 -12.62 -7.97
C GLY A 446 15.82 -12.96 -7.46
N PRO A 447 16.73 -13.32 -8.40
CA PRO A 447 18.13 -13.55 -8.08
C PRO A 447 18.85 -12.23 -7.79
N ASN A 448 19.87 -12.26 -6.92
CA ASN A 448 20.73 -11.09 -6.69
C ASN A 448 21.66 -10.88 -7.91
N PRO A 449 21.50 -9.78 -8.69
CA PRO A 449 22.23 -9.55 -9.94
C PRO A 449 23.72 -9.23 -9.74
N ASP A 450 24.17 -8.99 -8.50
CA ASP A 450 25.57 -8.71 -8.18
C ASP A 450 26.38 -9.98 -7.87
N LEU A 451 25.71 -11.13 -7.75
CA LEU A 451 26.41 -12.39 -7.52
C LEU A 451 27.06 -12.90 -8.83
N PRO A 452 28.34 -13.35 -8.81
CA PRO A 452 29.03 -13.82 -10.01
C PRO A 452 28.30 -14.95 -10.76
N ALA A 453 27.66 -15.86 -10.02
CA ALA A 453 26.88 -16.94 -10.61
C ALA A 453 25.65 -16.42 -11.39
N ILE A 454 25.01 -15.37 -10.89
CA ILE A 454 23.85 -14.74 -11.54
C ILE A 454 24.30 -13.91 -12.74
N GLN A 455 25.42 -13.18 -12.63
CA GLN A 455 26.01 -12.47 -13.76
C GLN A 455 26.38 -13.44 -14.90
N SER A 456 26.91 -14.61 -14.56
CA SER A 456 27.23 -15.65 -15.54
C SER A 456 25.97 -16.22 -16.21
N ALA A 457 24.89 -16.40 -15.44
CA ALA A 457 23.63 -16.94 -15.94
C ALA A 457 22.83 -15.94 -16.81
N LEU A 458 22.79 -14.67 -16.40
CA LEU A 458 21.87 -13.67 -16.96
C LEU A 458 22.57 -12.57 -17.78
N GLY A 459 23.89 -12.38 -17.64
CA GLY A 459 24.59 -11.19 -18.12
C GLY A 459 24.54 -10.96 -19.63
N THR A 460 24.43 -12.03 -20.42
CA THR A 460 24.26 -11.95 -21.89
C THR A 460 22.87 -12.41 -22.35
N ALA A 461 22.00 -12.80 -21.42
CA ALA A 461 20.67 -13.30 -21.74
C ALA A 461 19.71 -12.12 -21.97
N VAL A 462 18.81 -12.28 -22.92
CA VAL A 462 17.75 -11.30 -23.24
C VAL A 462 16.39 -11.97 -23.16
N PHE A 463 15.37 -11.19 -22.82
CA PHE A 463 13.99 -11.68 -22.84
C PHE A 463 13.53 -11.98 -24.28
N PRO A 464 12.84 -13.10 -24.51
CA PRO A 464 12.32 -13.44 -25.84
C PRO A 464 11.18 -12.50 -26.27
N ALA A 465 10.81 -12.55 -27.55
CA ALA A 465 9.66 -11.82 -28.08
C ALA A 465 8.36 -12.17 -27.33
N GLY A 466 7.52 -11.17 -27.10
CA GLY A 466 6.27 -11.31 -26.35
C GLY A 466 6.46 -11.31 -24.82
N SER A 467 7.66 -10.99 -24.33
CA SER A 467 7.92 -10.87 -22.89
C SER A 467 7.38 -9.57 -22.34
N VAL A 468 6.62 -9.66 -21.24
CA VAL A 468 5.97 -8.50 -20.61
C VAL A 468 6.22 -8.48 -19.12
N LEU A 469 6.57 -7.29 -18.61
CA LEU A 469 6.53 -6.95 -17.20
C LEU A 469 5.23 -6.17 -16.90
N SER A 470 4.35 -6.78 -16.12
CA SER A 470 3.10 -6.16 -15.66
C SER A 470 3.31 -5.52 -14.29
N ARG A 471 3.06 -4.22 -14.17
CA ARG A 471 3.10 -3.47 -12.91
C ARG A 471 1.66 -3.22 -12.46
N ARG A 472 1.36 -3.55 -11.20
CA ARG A 472 -0.02 -3.53 -10.69
C ARG A 472 -0.09 -2.82 -9.35
N THR A 473 -1.13 -2.03 -9.19
CA THR A 473 -1.64 -1.62 -7.89
C THR A 473 -2.80 -2.54 -7.55
N VAL A 474 -2.73 -3.22 -6.41
CA VAL A 474 -3.80 -4.11 -5.92
C VAL A 474 -4.34 -3.56 -4.62
N THR A 475 -5.65 -3.33 -4.60
CA THR A 475 -6.40 -2.91 -3.42
C THR A 475 -7.21 -4.11 -2.93
N ASP A 476 -6.80 -4.70 -1.83
CA ASP A 476 -7.63 -5.65 -1.10
C ASP A 476 -8.75 -4.87 -0.42
N VAL A 477 -10.00 -5.29 -0.65
CA VAL A 477 -11.19 -4.59 -0.13
C VAL A 477 -11.33 -4.79 1.39
N GLY A 478 -10.66 -5.80 1.94
CA GLY A 478 -10.76 -6.18 3.34
C GLY A 478 -12.10 -6.85 3.67
N GLY A 479 -12.32 -7.08 4.97
CA GLY A 479 -13.55 -7.67 5.51
C GLY A 479 -13.61 -9.19 5.54
N ALA A 480 -12.71 -9.87 4.82
CA ALA A 480 -12.63 -11.33 4.83
C ALA A 480 -12.27 -11.85 6.23
N ILE A 481 -13.11 -12.72 6.80
CA ILE A 481 -12.86 -13.35 8.10
C ILE A 481 -12.17 -14.69 7.86
N TYR A 482 -11.09 -14.97 8.59
CA TYR A 482 -10.41 -16.27 8.55
C TYR A 482 -9.75 -16.60 9.89
N TYR A 483 -9.28 -17.84 10.04
CA TYR A 483 -8.38 -18.21 11.14
C TYR A 483 -7.34 -19.21 10.67
N ASN A 484 -6.22 -19.27 11.40
CA ASN A 484 -5.18 -20.24 11.17
C ASN A 484 -5.46 -21.53 11.95
N ARG A 485 -5.28 -22.68 11.30
CA ARG A 485 -5.46 -24.00 11.93
C ARG A 485 -4.46 -24.27 13.05
N THR A 486 -3.28 -23.67 12.98
CA THR A 486 -2.20 -23.88 13.94
C THR A 486 -1.32 -22.63 14.10
N PRO A 487 -0.76 -22.40 15.31
CA PRO A 487 -1.16 -23.01 16.57
C PRO A 487 -2.51 -22.43 17.08
N PRO A 488 -3.27 -23.19 17.91
CA PRO A 488 -4.43 -22.64 18.61
C PRO A 488 -4.01 -21.57 19.63
N ALA A 489 -4.98 -20.74 20.03
CA ALA A 489 -4.82 -19.82 21.16
C ALA A 489 -4.87 -20.64 22.45
N ARG A 490 -3.71 -20.79 23.11
CA ARG A 490 -3.55 -21.59 24.33
C ARG A 490 -3.53 -20.72 25.58
N ILE A 491 -3.73 -21.35 26.73
CA ILE A 491 -3.57 -20.75 28.06
C ILE A 491 -2.62 -21.58 28.94
N PRO A 492 -1.93 -20.97 29.91
CA PRO A 492 -1.16 -21.68 30.93
C PRO A 492 -1.96 -22.80 31.62
N SER A 493 -1.23 -23.76 32.18
CA SER A 493 -1.83 -24.75 33.08
C SER A 493 -2.20 -24.11 34.41
N ALA A 494 -3.34 -24.51 34.99
CA ALA A 494 -3.75 -24.09 36.33
C ALA A 494 -2.71 -24.42 37.42
N ALA A 495 -1.94 -25.50 37.22
CA ALA A 495 -0.88 -25.90 38.16
C ALA A 495 0.38 -25.01 38.05
N GLN A 496 0.54 -24.27 36.97
CA GLN A 496 1.69 -23.42 36.71
C GLN A 496 1.25 -22.14 35.98
N PRO A 497 0.45 -21.27 36.62
CA PRO A 497 -0.16 -20.13 35.96
C PRO A 497 0.87 -19.11 35.44
N ASP A 498 2.04 -19.06 36.10
CA ASP A 498 3.14 -18.19 35.72
C ASP A 498 4.18 -18.88 34.82
N ASN A 499 3.98 -20.16 34.48
CA ASN A 499 4.92 -20.86 33.60
C ASN A 499 4.80 -20.27 32.19
N PRO A 500 5.85 -19.60 31.72
CA PRO A 500 5.68 -18.84 30.51
C PRO A 500 6.00 -19.70 29.25
N ASP A 501 6.17 -21.04 29.42
CA ASP A 501 6.47 -22.00 28.35
C ASP A 501 5.24 -22.33 27.52
N PHE A 502 5.17 -21.76 26.33
CA PHE A 502 4.06 -22.05 25.42
C PHE A 502 3.94 -23.55 25.05
N ALA A 503 5.02 -24.33 25.15
CA ALA A 503 4.97 -25.77 24.92
C ALA A 503 4.19 -26.52 26.01
N THR A 504 4.10 -25.96 27.23
CA THR A 504 3.35 -26.53 28.36
C THR A 504 1.91 -26.03 28.44
N TRP A 505 1.54 -25.05 27.62
CA TRP A 505 0.21 -24.46 27.61
C TRP A 505 -0.80 -25.41 26.96
N ARG A 506 -2.04 -25.35 27.44
CA ARG A 506 -3.14 -26.22 26.98
C ARG A 506 -4.08 -25.49 26.03
N ASN A 507 -4.78 -26.26 25.20
CA ASN A 507 -5.93 -25.76 24.46
C ASN A 507 -7.06 -25.37 25.45
N ALA A 508 -7.87 -24.40 25.03
CA ALA A 508 -8.95 -23.86 25.84
C ALA A 508 -10.20 -23.58 25.01
N THR A 509 -11.38 -23.71 25.62
CA THR A 509 -12.62 -23.14 25.07
C THR A 509 -12.53 -21.61 25.08
N LEU A 510 -13.44 -20.94 24.39
CA LEU A 510 -13.45 -19.47 24.35
C LEU A 510 -13.69 -18.88 25.73
N ASP A 511 -14.55 -19.52 26.54
CA ASP A 511 -14.86 -19.06 27.89
C ASP A 511 -13.66 -19.23 28.84
N GLU A 512 -12.94 -20.35 28.74
CA GLU A 512 -11.68 -20.56 29.47
C GLU A 512 -10.61 -19.55 29.05
N PHE A 513 -10.52 -19.27 27.75
CA PHE A 513 -9.58 -18.29 27.20
C PHE A 513 -9.84 -16.88 27.72
N ILE A 514 -11.10 -16.42 27.70
CA ILE A 514 -11.52 -15.11 28.25
C ILE A 514 -11.26 -15.07 29.76
N GLY A 515 -11.66 -16.12 30.49
CA GLY A 515 -11.51 -16.19 31.95
C GLY A 515 -10.06 -16.21 32.43
N TRP A 516 -9.13 -16.69 31.60
CA TRP A 516 -7.70 -16.68 31.92
C TRP A 516 -7.03 -15.34 31.62
N ASN A 517 -7.36 -14.74 30.47
CA ASN A 517 -6.70 -13.54 29.96
C ASN A 517 -7.37 -12.26 30.50
N THR A 518 -7.41 -12.08 31.82
CA THR A 518 -8.14 -10.96 32.45
C THR A 518 -7.28 -9.73 32.75
N GLY A 519 -5.97 -9.82 32.58
CA GLY A 519 -5.02 -8.74 32.83
C GLY A 519 -5.22 -8.12 34.21
N ASN A 520 -5.30 -6.78 34.26
CA ASN A 520 -5.57 -6.03 35.48
C ASN A 520 -7.06 -5.70 35.70
N TYR A 521 -8.00 -6.41 35.06
CA TYR A 521 -9.42 -6.33 35.45
C TYR A 521 -9.70 -7.02 36.79
N VAL A 522 -8.85 -7.96 37.22
CA VAL A 522 -9.07 -8.77 38.43
C VAL A 522 -7.86 -8.65 39.37
N ASN A 523 -7.68 -7.47 39.98
CA ASN A 523 -6.69 -7.16 41.01
C ASN A 523 -5.23 -7.60 40.74
N ALA A 524 -4.87 -7.95 39.51
CA ALA A 524 -3.48 -8.17 39.14
C ALA A 524 -2.75 -6.82 39.17
N VAL A 525 -1.66 -6.76 39.93
CA VAL A 525 -0.83 -5.54 40.06
C VAL A 525 -0.21 -5.17 38.70
N GLU A 526 0.03 -6.17 37.83
CA GLU A 526 0.78 -6.01 36.60
C GLU A 526 0.16 -6.79 35.43
N VAL A 527 0.36 -6.27 34.22
CA VAL A 527 -0.13 -6.87 32.97
C VAL A 527 1.03 -7.53 32.23
N HIS A 528 0.83 -8.78 31.80
CA HIS A 528 1.85 -9.58 31.12
C HIS A 528 1.29 -10.73 30.29
N GLY A 529 2.15 -11.46 29.58
CA GLY A 529 1.74 -12.50 28.63
C GLY A 529 1.08 -13.73 29.25
N ASN A 530 1.14 -13.93 30.57
CA ASN A 530 0.50 -15.07 31.24
C ASN A 530 -0.93 -14.76 31.71
N ASN A 531 -1.25 -13.48 31.94
CA ASN A 531 -2.58 -13.03 32.36
C ASN A 531 -3.31 -12.22 31.27
N SER A 532 -2.67 -11.96 30.12
CA SER A 532 -3.23 -11.27 28.97
C SER A 532 -2.72 -11.91 27.69
N HIS A 533 -3.54 -11.94 26.64
CA HIS A 533 -3.16 -12.63 25.41
C HIS A 533 -2.28 -11.74 24.54
N VAL A 534 -1.10 -12.24 24.18
CA VAL A 534 -0.18 -11.55 23.25
C VAL A 534 -0.74 -11.64 21.84
N LEU A 535 -1.02 -10.47 21.24
CA LEU A 535 -1.55 -10.37 19.88
C LEU A 535 -0.44 -10.29 18.84
N LEU A 536 0.56 -9.44 19.09
CA LEU A 536 1.69 -9.25 18.21
C LEU A 536 2.91 -8.71 18.97
N ASN A 537 4.09 -9.04 18.45
CA ASN A 537 5.34 -8.38 18.80
C ASN A 537 5.84 -7.66 17.56
N ARG A 538 6.42 -6.47 17.76
CA ARG A 538 7.00 -5.69 16.68
C ARG A 538 8.37 -5.18 17.08
N ASP A 539 9.34 -5.46 16.23
CA ASP A 539 10.68 -4.94 16.32
C ASP A 539 10.72 -3.57 15.64
N TYR A 540 11.34 -2.58 16.27
CA TYR A 540 11.40 -1.23 15.72
C TYR A 540 12.68 -0.51 16.12
N THR A 541 13.03 0.51 15.33
CA THR A 541 14.09 1.46 15.66
C THR A 541 13.45 2.69 16.28
N ARG A 542 13.91 3.05 17.48
CA ARG A 542 13.56 4.30 18.16
C ARG A 542 14.10 5.50 17.39
N LEU A 543 13.57 6.70 17.67
CA LEU A 543 14.04 7.91 16.98
C LEU A 543 15.49 8.27 17.33
N ASP A 544 15.98 7.85 18.49
CA ASP A 544 17.40 7.93 18.90
C ASP A 544 18.32 6.88 18.23
N GLY A 545 17.77 6.01 17.37
CA GLY A 545 18.48 4.94 16.68
C GLY A 545 18.62 3.64 17.47
N ALA A 546 18.21 3.57 18.74
CA ALA A 546 18.29 2.36 19.53
C ALA A 546 17.25 1.31 19.07
N ALA A 547 17.65 0.04 19.12
CA ALA A 547 16.75 -1.07 18.79
C ALA A 547 15.79 -1.37 19.95
N GLY A 548 14.50 -1.40 19.65
CA GLY A 548 13.44 -1.68 20.61
C GLY A 548 12.43 -2.67 20.06
N TYR A 549 11.49 -3.06 20.91
CA TYR A 549 10.30 -3.77 20.45
C TYR A 549 9.07 -3.39 21.25
N LYS A 550 7.93 -3.40 20.57
CA LYS A 550 6.61 -3.26 21.17
C LYS A 550 5.95 -4.63 21.27
N ARG A 551 5.19 -4.85 22.34
CA ARG A 551 4.31 -6.01 22.49
C ARG A 551 2.90 -5.52 22.75
N TYR A 552 1.95 -6.07 22.00
CA TYR A 552 0.54 -5.71 22.17
C TYR A 552 -0.23 -6.88 22.76
N LEU A 553 -1.03 -6.59 23.77
CA LEU A 553 -1.84 -7.59 24.46
C LEU A 553 -3.30 -7.18 24.54
N VAL A 554 -4.16 -8.16 24.79
CA VAL A 554 -5.57 -7.94 25.14
C VAL A 554 -5.92 -8.68 26.42
N ALA A 555 -6.69 -8.00 27.27
CA ALA A 555 -7.33 -8.56 28.44
C ALA A 555 -8.86 -8.46 28.32
N PHE A 556 -9.58 -9.37 28.98
CA PHE A 556 -11.04 -9.46 28.94
C PHE A 556 -11.66 -9.36 30.34
N GLN A 557 -12.88 -8.83 30.41
CA GLN A 557 -13.72 -8.82 31.61
C GLN A 557 -14.96 -9.70 31.38
N PRO A 558 -14.95 -10.99 31.79
CA PRO A 558 -15.97 -11.98 31.44
C PRO A 558 -17.43 -11.62 31.76
N GLY A 559 -17.68 -10.73 32.74
CA GLY A 559 -19.03 -10.36 33.18
C GLY A 559 -19.64 -9.14 32.48
N THR A 560 -18.82 -8.24 31.93
CA THR A 560 -19.29 -6.99 31.29
C THR A 560 -19.02 -6.97 29.78
N ALA A 561 -18.34 -8.00 29.27
CA ALA A 561 -17.85 -8.05 27.89
C ALA A 561 -16.94 -6.87 27.51
N ASN A 562 -16.22 -6.30 28.49
CA ASN A 562 -15.18 -5.31 28.23
C ASN A 562 -13.87 -5.99 27.83
N ALA A 563 -13.09 -5.32 26.99
CA ALA A 563 -11.71 -5.70 26.70
C ALA A 563 -10.81 -4.47 26.72
N ARG A 564 -9.57 -4.68 27.18
CA ARG A 564 -8.54 -3.65 27.27
C ARG A 564 -7.32 -4.08 26.48
N PHE A 565 -6.87 -3.22 25.59
CA PHE A 565 -5.62 -3.41 24.86
C PHE A 565 -4.48 -2.70 25.57
N PHE A 566 -3.30 -3.31 25.51
CA PHE A 566 -2.07 -2.77 26.08
C PHE A 566 -0.98 -2.70 25.04
N GLN A 567 -0.11 -1.71 25.17
CA GLN A 567 1.18 -1.64 24.52
C GLN A 567 2.26 -1.69 25.59
N CYS A 568 3.21 -2.60 25.43
CA CYS A 568 4.39 -2.69 26.27
C CYS A 568 5.62 -2.40 25.40
N GLU A 569 6.68 -1.91 26.02
CA GLU A 569 7.95 -1.65 25.34
C GLU A 569 9.12 -2.37 26.02
N GLY A 570 10.00 -2.96 25.22
CA GLY A 570 11.21 -3.63 25.68
C GLY A 570 12.47 -3.19 24.93
N ASN A 571 13.63 -3.51 25.48
CA ASN A 571 14.93 -3.28 24.85
C ASN A 571 15.40 -4.57 24.14
N MET A 572 15.84 -4.42 22.88
CA MET A 572 16.38 -5.53 22.09
C MET A 572 17.66 -6.13 22.67
N GLN A 573 18.50 -5.31 23.31
CA GLN A 573 19.76 -5.75 23.91
C GLN A 573 19.53 -6.76 25.03
N THR A 574 18.50 -6.52 25.85
CA THR A 574 18.15 -7.38 26.99
C THR A 574 17.17 -8.50 26.61
N ARG A 575 16.73 -8.57 25.34
CA ARG A 575 15.75 -9.58 24.88
C ARG A 575 16.20 -11.00 25.17
N GLN A 576 17.50 -11.29 25.03
CA GLN A 576 18.08 -12.62 25.27
C GLN A 576 18.33 -12.90 26.77
N GLU A 577 18.52 -11.85 27.58
CA GLU A 577 18.75 -11.94 29.03
C GLU A 577 17.45 -12.18 29.82
N THR A 578 16.30 -12.05 29.16
CA THR A 578 15.00 -12.61 29.57
C THR A 578 14.72 -13.91 28.80
N PRO A 579 15.01 -15.11 29.35
CA PRO A 579 14.79 -16.39 28.68
C PRO A 579 13.31 -16.60 28.27
N PRO A 580 13.04 -17.51 27.32
CA PRO A 580 12.18 -17.28 26.16
C PRO A 580 10.73 -17.70 26.40
N ARG A 581 9.96 -16.92 27.13
CA ARG A 581 8.66 -17.38 27.58
C ARG A 581 7.86 -16.19 28.02
N ASN A 582 6.78 -15.76 27.35
CA ASN A 582 5.67 -14.84 27.74
C ASN A 582 5.88 -13.81 28.89
N SER A 583 7.12 -13.49 29.20
CA SER A 583 7.58 -12.79 30.36
C SER A 583 7.39 -11.34 30.04
N THR A 584 6.72 -10.71 30.97
CA THR A 584 6.44 -9.29 31.04
C THR A 584 7.66 -8.48 30.64
N LEU A 585 7.43 -7.37 29.95
CA LEU A 585 8.47 -6.37 29.75
C LEU A 585 8.61 -5.62 31.06
N PHE A 586 9.47 -6.14 31.94
CA PHE A 586 9.87 -5.45 33.14
C PHE A 586 11.07 -4.57 32.83
N VAL A 587 10.96 -3.27 33.09
CA VAL A 587 12.10 -2.37 33.20
C VAL A 587 12.18 -1.96 34.67
N ASP A 588 13.32 -2.22 35.31
CA ASP A 588 13.55 -1.99 36.75
C ASP A 588 12.50 -2.66 37.67
N GLY A 589 12.04 -3.86 37.27
CA GLY A 589 11.06 -4.64 38.03
C GLY A 589 9.61 -4.16 37.93
N LYS A 590 9.28 -3.26 36.98
CA LYS A 590 7.89 -2.79 36.72
C LYS A 590 7.46 -3.07 35.29
N SER A 591 6.22 -3.53 35.12
CA SER A 591 5.65 -3.76 33.78
C SER A 591 5.62 -2.45 32.99
N THR A 592 6.14 -2.46 31.76
CA THR A 592 6.06 -1.33 30.82
C THR A 592 4.74 -1.27 30.05
N CYS A 593 3.81 -2.18 30.34
CA CYS A 593 2.54 -2.28 29.66
C CYS A 593 1.58 -1.15 30.08
N ALA A 594 1.28 -0.26 29.14
CA ALA A 594 0.30 0.81 29.32
C ALA A 594 -1.00 0.50 28.54
N PRO A 595 -2.18 0.82 29.10
CA PRO A 595 -3.44 0.70 28.36
C PRO A 595 -3.44 1.67 27.17
N ILE A 596 -3.87 1.19 26.01
CA ILE A 596 -3.94 1.99 24.76
C ILE A 596 -5.36 2.09 24.21
N LEU A 597 -6.27 1.20 24.63
CA LEU A 597 -7.68 1.24 24.24
C LEU A 597 -8.54 0.44 25.22
N GLU A 598 -9.65 1.02 25.64
CA GLU A 598 -10.79 0.32 26.24
C GLU A 598 -11.85 0.10 25.17
N THR A 599 -12.39 -1.11 25.09
CA THR A 599 -13.45 -1.46 24.15
C THR A 599 -14.38 -2.49 24.77
N THR A 600 -15.43 -2.86 24.03
CA THR A 600 -16.20 -4.07 24.28
C THR A 600 -15.86 -5.15 23.25
N TYR A 601 -16.18 -6.39 23.59
CA TYR A 601 -16.19 -7.53 22.67
C TYR A 601 -17.58 -8.15 22.58
N ARG A 602 -17.85 -8.86 21.49
CA ARG A 602 -19.06 -9.66 21.31
C ARG A 602 -18.72 -11.04 20.80
N ILE A 603 -19.57 -12.02 21.10
CA ILE A 603 -19.43 -13.39 20.63
C ILE A 603 -20.65 -13.71 19.77
N GLU A 604 -20.40 -14.07 18.50
CA GLU A 604 -21.44 -14.41 17.53
C GLU A 604 -21.23 -15.84 17.03
N THR A 605 -22.30 -16.51 16.60
CA THR A 605 -22.20 -17.84 15.99
C THR A 605 -22.22 -17.71 14.47
N LEU A 606 -21.09 -18.02 13.81
CA LEU A 606 -20.98 -18.06 12.35
C LEU A 606 -20.75 -19.50 11.91
N GLY A 607 -21.64 -20.07 11.10
CA GLY A 607 -21.51 -21.44 10.57
C GLY A 607 -21.23 -22.50 11.65
N GLY A 608 -21.88 -22.38 12.82
CA GLY A 608 -21.71 -23.29 13.96
C GLY A 608 -20.44 -23.07 14.79
N ARG A 609 -19.71 -21.97 14.60
CA ARG A 609 -18.50 -21.61 15.37
C ARG A 609 -18.71 -20.31 16.12
N ARG A 610 -18.20 -20.22 17.35
CA ARG A 610 -18.25 -19.01 18.17
C ARG A 610 -17.11 -18.09 17.76
N VAL A 611 -17.42 -16.86 17.40
CA VAL A 611 -16.47 -15.84 16.92
C VAL A 611 -16.52 -14.64 17.87
N LEU A 612 -15.43 -14.42 18.59
CA LEU A 612 -15.21 -13.22 19.38
C LEU A 612 -14.63 -12.14 18.48
N SER A 613 -15.30 -10.98 18.44
CA SER A 613 -14.83 -9.78 17.77
C SER A 613 -14.88 -8.57 18.70
N PHE A 614 -14.01 -7.60 18.46
CA PHE A 614 -13.98 -6.33 19.19
C PHE A 614 -14.83 -5.27 18.50
N THR A 615 -15.39 -4.35 19.29
CA THR A 615 -16.09 -3.16 18.77
C THR A 615 -15.10 -2.18 18.15
N SER A 616 -13.92 -2.03 18.76
CA SER A 616 -12.81 -1.21 18.26
C SER A 616 -11.47 -1.87 18.58
N GLU A 617 -10.45 -1.57 17.78
CA GLU A 617 -9.07 -2.03 18.00
C GLU A 617 -8.10 -0.85 17.95
N PRO A 618 -6.95 -0.92 18.64
CA PRO A 618 -5.95 0.13 18.58
C PRO A 618 -5.38 0.25 17.16
N ALA A 619 -5.23 1.48 16.67
CA ALA A 619 -4.63 1.74 15.36
C ALA A 619 -3.21 1.15 15.24
N GLN A 620 -2.49 1.03 16.36
CA GLN A 620 -1.16 0.42 16.45
C GLN A 620 -1.13 -1.07 16.04
N LEU A 621 -2.27 -1.77 16.10
CA LEU A 621 -2.38 -3.15 15.59
C LEU A 621 -2.54 -3.22 14.07
N SER A 622 -2.49 -2.10 13.36
CA SER A 622 -2.65 -2.02 11.90
C SER A 622 -1.30 -2.01 11.15
N ASP A 623 -0.20 -2.31 11.82
CA ASP A 623 1.16 -2.15 11.30
C ASP A 623 1.66 -3.29 10.39
N PHE A 624 2.58 -2.98 9.46
CA PHE A 624 3.57 -3.86 8.81
C PHE A 624 3.12 -5.33 8.65
N GLY A 625 2.06 -5.55 7.87
CA GLY A 625 1.55 -6.91 7.60
C GLY A 625 0.54 -7.45 8.62
N ALA A 626 0.09 -6.65 9.59
CA ALA A 626 -1.16 -6.89 10.30
C ALA A 626 -2.32 -6.47 9.40
N GLN A 627 -2.49 -7.28 8.35
CA GLN A 627 -3.50 -7.08 7.29
C GLN A 627 -4.92 -7.27 7.80
N ALA A 628 -5.13 -7.43 9.11
CA ALA A 628 -6.39 -7.83 9.69
C ALA A 628 -6.60 -7.32 11.13
N TYR A 629 -7.87 -7.12 11.47
CA TYR A 629 -8.39 -7.06 12.84
C TYR A 629 -8.26 -8.44 13.50
N ARG A 630 -8.06 -8.50 14.83
CA ARG A 630 -7.89 -9.74 15.58
C ARG A 630 -9.24 -10.29 16.05
N LEU A 631 -9.44 -11.59 15.83
CA LEU A 631 -10.61 -12.34 16.28
C LEU A 631 -10.17 -13.56 17.10
N PHE A 632 -11.10 -14.17 17.82
CA PHE A 632 -10.91 -15.49 18.41
C PHE A 632 -12.05 -16.41 18.02
N ILE A 633 -11.73 -17.59 17.51
CA ILE A 633 -12.72 -18.50 16.92
C ILE A 633 -12.66 -19.82 17.65
N GLU A 634 -13.76 -20.22 18.28
CA GLU A 634 -13.91 -21.53 18.90
C GLU A 634 -14.42 -22.55 17.89
N ARG A 635 -13.69 -23.66 17.73
CA ARG A 635 -14.10 -24.83 16.97
C ARG A 635 -13.85 -26.07 17.81
N GLN A 636 -14.90 -26.85 18.06
CA GLN A 636 -14.82 -28.14 18.78
C GLN A 636 -14.11 -28.01 20.14
N GLY A 637 -14.43 -26.96 20.90
CA GLY A 637 -13.84 -26.72 22.23
C GLY A 637 -12.39 -26.19 22.22
N VAL A 638 -11.87 -25.79 21.06
CA VAL A 638 -10.53 -25.20 20.93
C VAL A 638 -10.65 -23.80 20.33
N THR A 639 -10.02 -22.83 20.98
CA THR A 639 -9.93 -21.44 20.51
C THR A 639 -8.74 -21.27 19.57
N PHE A 640 -8.96 -20.60 18.44
CA PHE A 640 -7.95 -20.26 17.45
C PHE A 640 -7.86 -18.75 17.30
N THR A 641 -6.65 -18.26 16.99
CA THR A 641 -6.47 -16.88 16.57
C THR A 641 -7.07 -16.69 15.19
N GLY A 642 -8.07 -15.82 15.12
CA GLY A 642 -8.76 -15.40 13.92
C GLY A 642 -8.38 -13.98 13.50
N PHE A 643 -8.86 -13.63 12.32
CA PHE A 643 -8.49 -12.43 11.60
C PHE A 643 -9.68 -11.94 10.78
N ARG A 644 -9.84 -10.62 10.65
CA ARG A 644 -10.70 -10.00 9.64
C ARG A 644 -9.87 -9.00 8.85
N ASP A 645 -9.68 -9.22 7.56
CA ASP A 645 -8.80 -8.37 6.76
C ASP A 645 -9.21 -6.90 6.77
N LYS A 646 -8.23 -6.02 6.68
CA LYS A 646 -8.36 -4.56 6.52
C LYS A 646 -8.20 -4.23 5.03
N PRO A 647 -8.80 -3.13 4.55
CA PRO A 647 -8.48 -2.64 3.22
C PRO A 647 -6.99 -2.32 3.12
N GLN A 648 -6.32 -2.80 2.07
CA GLN A 648 -4.88 -2.62 1.89
C GLN A 648 -4.55 -2.33 0.43
N VAL A 649 -3.55 -1.49 0.19
CA VAL A 649 -3.00 -1.26 -1.15
C VAL A 649 -1.57 -1.83 -1.19
N SER A 650 -1.27 -2.58 -2.25
CA SER A 650 0.07 -3.13 -2.49
C SER A 650 0.50 -2.98 -3.94
N LYS A 651 1.82 -2.99 -4.15
CA LYS A 651 2.43 -2.98 -5.49
C LYS A 651 2.82 -4.38 -5.87
N GLN A 652 2.57 -4.77 -7.12
CA GLN A 652 2.94 -6.08 -7.64
C GLN A 652 3.64 -5.92 -8.98
N GLN A 653 4.68 -6.71 -9.19
CA GLN A 653 5.38 -6.82 -10.46
C GLN A 653 5.32 -8.28 -10.92
N ARG A 654 4.78 -8.52 -12.10
CA ARG A 654 4.56 -9.87 -12.61
C ARG A 654 5.13 -10.05 -14.01
N LEU A 655 5.86 -11.13 -14.22
CA LEU A 655 6.30 -11.55 -15.55
C LEU A 655 5.23 -12.44 -16.18
N ASN A 656 4.95 -12.27 -17.47
CA ASN A 656 4.10 -13.20 -18.21
C ASN A 656 4.85 -14.52 -18.52
N GLY A 657 4.13 -15.52 -19.03
CA GLY A 657 4.67 -16.86 -19.33
C GLY A 657 6.03 -16.84 -20.07
N PRO A 658 6.13 -16.24 -21.27
CA PRO A 658 7.39 -16.17 -22.02
C PRO A 658 8.56 -15.58 -21.22
N ALA A 659 8.31 -14.51 -20.46
CA ALA A 659 9.35 -13.89 -19.65
C ALA A 659 9.75 -14.74 -18.43
N ALA A 660 8.76 -15.32 -17.74
CA ALA A 660 8.96 -16.17 -16.58
C ALA A 660 9.72 -17.44 -16.93
N GLU A 661 9.29 -18.17 -17.95
CA GLU A 661 9.93 -19.40 -18.42
C GLU A 661 11.38 -19.15 -18.82
N ALA A 662 11.64 -18.08 -19.58
CA ALA A 662 12.99 -17.76 -20.01
C ALA A 662 13.92 -17.42 -18.83
N LEU A 663 13.43 -16.67 -17.83
CA LEU A 663 14.20 -16.34 -16.63
C LEU A 663 14.47 -17.59 -15.78
N LEU A 664 13.43 -18.38 -15.50
CA LEU A 664 13.53 -19.58 -14.66
C LEU A 664 14.47 -20.62 -15.28
N ALA A 665 14.41 -20.82 -16.60
CA ALA A 665 15.34 -21.70 -17.32
C ALA A 665 16.80 -21.27 -17.19
N LYS A 666 17.09 -19.95 -17.18
CA LYS A 666 18.46 -19.46 -16.94
C LYS A 666 18.93 -19.68 -15.50
N LEU A 667 18.02 -19.80 -14.55
CA LEU A 667 18.32 -20.07 -13.15
C LEU A 667 18.38 -21.57 -12.83
N GLY A 668 18.02 -22.45 -13.77
CA GLY A 668 17.96 -23.91 -13.59
C GLY A 668 16.73 -24.40 -12.83
N LEU A 669 15.61 -23.67 -12.96
CA LEU A 669 14.31 -23.97 -12.33
C LEU A 669 13.30 -24.55 -13.35
N ASP A 670 13.81 -25.27 -14.34
CA ASP A 670 13.08 -25.84 -15.48
C ASP A 670 12.41 -27.19 -15.24
#